data_AF-A0A6G1L3N3-F1
#
_entry.id   AF-A0A6G1L3N3-F1
#
_cell.length_a   1.000
_cell.length_b   1.000
_cell.length_c   1.000
_cell.angle_alpha   90.00
_cell.angle_beta   90.00
_cell.angle_gamma   90.00
#
_symmetry.space_group_name_H-M   'P 1'
#
loop_
_entity.id
_entity.type
_entity.pdbx_description
1 polymer ?
#
loop_
_entity_poly.entity_id
_entity_poly.type
_entity_poly.pdbx_seq_one_letter_code
_entity_poly.pdbx_strand_id
1 'polypeptide(L)'
;MRLQPLSLALNIALLARIANGEKDSDGDELPPGLPRVECESNFYTFAQCVWFEDDDDPRGTYNKDVTAKACAAYPHGKFPPFEFIEKDRAAIRRTNMVRGRASNARAGGRCDTRFHVPPPCLPPPICVSYTTTVNLDGILHIHGTIRKLSAPASKHSNHNRNNHPSCRAKAPAPPAPPAAAAPATTASRAAGQTPLASNSNSYHFSNANGSYYYSRCGPEVRRYFEMLLIDDGSNTSYDYIVVGGGTSGLVIANRLSENPDVSVLIIEAGASVYNNTNVTDVNGYGNAFGTDIDWQYQSVNQTYAGGSKQTLRAAKALGGTSTINGLAYARAQVDQIDAWEALGNEGWNWQSLFPYFKKSEGFQIPDANRTAGGHFTWNVEDHGLAGPLKTGWAYSQANTSLPVILNSTMRNLGLEWNSDLNSGYMNGFSVMPRTVDQAANVREDAARAYYYPYVQRPNLHVRLNTVASKLTWKADSTTPTAEGVVVSHGVEVIKANKEIILSAGALVSPLILELSGVGNPDVLNSLGIKTVVDLPTVGENLQDQLNNEQVFSIANNFKVSGGTTYVAYPSASDIFGNQTNAVATKYKDALPAYAAQVAAANGNVTKASDLLRFFTQQWDLIFNGELPFAEILFYNTNGAWSTEYWTLLPFSRGNVHIGNANSTSDALIDPKYMMLDIDTDFVIETSRFARKAFNTAPLSIFVAADTTPAANVTTDAEWESYIKSTYRSNFHSIGSTAMMPRAKGGVVDSTAKVYGTANVRVVDAGVLPFQVCGHLVATLYAVAEKVADAIKAEQ
;
A
#
# COMPACT_ATOMS: atom_id res chain seq x y z
N MET A 1 -32.59 24.41 4.63
CA MET A 1 -32.10 25.40 5.63
C MET A 1 -30.61 25.15 5.87
N ARG A 2 -29.85 26.14 6.38
CA ARG A 2 -28.39 26.06 6.54
C ARG A 2 -28.00 25.61 7.96
N LEU A 3 -27.29 24.48 8.10
CA LEU A 3 -26.58 24.07 9.32
C LEU A 3 -25.33 23.24 8.96
N GLN A 4 -24.25 23.89 8.51
CA GLN A 4 -22.96 23.21 8.23
C GLN A 4 -21.63 23.97 8.52
N PRO A 5 -21.55 25.25 8.95
CA PRO A 5 -20.25 25.91 9.11
C PRO A 5 -19.49 25.61 10.42
N LEU A 6 -20.14 25.10 11.48
CA LEU A 6 -19.54 25.04 12.81
C LEU A 6 -18.51 23.91 13.02
N SER A 7 -18.72 22.71 12.46
CA SER A 7 -17.79 21.58 12.67
C SER A 7 -16.42 21.83 12.04
N LEU A 8 -16.39 22.42 10.85
CA LEU A 8 -15.15 22.77 10.15
C LEU A 8 -14.33 23.81 10.93
N ALA A 9 -14.99 24.86 11.45
CA ALA A 9 -14.33 25.89 12.25
C ALA A 9 -13.73 25.33 13.55
N LEU A 10 -14.45 24.44 14.23
CA LEU A 10 -14.00 23.83 15.48
C LEU A 10 -12.78 22.91 15.26
N ASN A 11 -12.81 22.10 14.20
CA ASN A 11 -11.69 21.23 13.83
C ASN A 11 -10.43 22.02 13.42
N ILE A 12 -10.58 23.12 12.68
CA ILE A 12 -9.46 24.00 12.34
C ILE A 12 -8.84 24.63 13.60
N ALA A 13 -9.66 25.07 14.56
CA ALA A 13 -9.17 25.62 15.83
C ALA A 13 -8.44 24.58 16.69
N LEU A 14 -8.89 23.33 16.71
CA LEU A 14 -8.24 22.23 17.44
C LEU A 14 -6.90 21.85 16.81
N LEU A 15 -6.87 21.68 15.48
CA LEU A 15 -5.65 21.40 14.72
C LEU A 15 -4.61 22.52 14.84
N ALA A 16 -5.04 23.78 14.91
CA ALA A 16 -4.15 24.92 15.11
C ALA A 16 -3.44 24.93 16.47
N ARG A 17 -4.02 24.35 17.53
CA ARG A 17 -3.31 24.17 18.83
C ARG A 17 -2.25 23.06 18.73
N ILE A 18 -2.66 21.91 18.18
CA ILE A 18 -1.79 20.73 18.01
C ILE A 18 -0.55 21.08 17.17
N ALA A 19 -0.75 21.79 16.05
CA ALA A 19 0.33 22.19 15.14
C ALA A 19 1.33 23.21 15.72
N ASN A 20 1.00 23.90 16.83
CA ASN A 20 1.89 24.85 17.49
C ASN A 20 2.57 24.29 18.76
N GLY A 21 2.32 23.03 19.11
CA GLY A 21 2.98 22.36 20.24
C GLY A 21 2.56 22.88 21.63
N GLU A 22 1.39 23.51 21.73
CA GLU A 22 0.81 23.90 23.02
C GLU A 22 0.47 22.65 23.85
N LYS A 23 1.15 22.47 24.98
CA LYS A 23 0.75 21.49 25.99
C LYS A 23 -0.41 22.04 26.81
N ASP A 24 -1.33 21.16 27.21
CA ASP A 24 -2.37 21.52 28.18
C ASP A 24 -1.77 21.96 29.52
N SER A 25 -2.45 22.87 30.18
CA SER A 25 -1.92 23.59 31.34
C SER A 25 -2.25 22.88 32.66
N ASP A 26 -1.43 21.89 33.02
CA ASP A 26 -1.08 21.59 34.41
C ASP A 26 0.33 20.99 34.46
N GLY A 27 1.18 21.53 35.34
CA GLY A 27 2.60 21.22 35.38
C GLY A 27 3.06 20.81 36.77
N ASP A 28 3.08 19.49 37.02
CA ASP A 28 3.69 18.87 38.20
C ASP A 28 4.33 17.52 37.83
N GLU A 29 5.30 17.05 38.64
CA GLU A 29 6.01 15.79 38.41
C GLU A 29 5.21 14.56 38.89
N LEU A 30 5.24 13.46 38.13
CA LEU A 30 4.58 12.20 38.52
C LEU A 30 5.57 11.01 38.61
N PRO A 31 5.63 10.30 39.76
CA PRO A 31 6.41 9.07 39.93
C PRO A 31 5.68 7.82 39.35
N PRO A 32 6.37 6.68 39.15
CA PRO A 32 5.85 5.58 38.35
C PRO A 32 4.86 4.65 39.09
N GLY A 33 3.70 4.41 38.47
CA GLY A 33 2.71 3.39 38.87
C GLY A 33 1.57 3.23 37.85
N LEU A 34 1.16 1.99 37.58
CA LEU A 34 0.03 1.60 36.70
C LEU A 34 -1.33 1.69 37.44
N PRO A 35 -2.53 1.67 36.78
CA PRO A 35 -2.81 1.12 35.44
C PRO A 35 -3.65 2.03 34.49
N ARG A 36 -4.08 1.43 33.36
CA ARG A 36 -4.94 2.06 32.33
C ARG A 36 -6.36 2.37 32.83
N VAL A 37 -7.00 3.33 32.17
CA VAL A 37 -8.46 3.44 32.03
C VAL A 37 -8.77 3.54 30.53
N GLU A 38 -9.88 2.94 30.10
CA GLU A 38 -10.34 2.96 28.72
C GLU A 38 -11.17 4.23 28.43
N CYS A 39 -11.12 4.72 27.20
CA CYS A 39 -12.03 5.76 26.72
C CYS A 39 -12.77 5.26 25.48
N GLU A 40 -13.90 4.60 25.71
CA GLU A 40 -14.95 4.54 24.69
C GLU A 40 -15.43 5.97 24.40
N SER A 41 -15.63 6.30 23.12
CA SER A 41 -16.17 7.60 22.71
C SER A 41 -17.23 7.46 21.60
N ASN A 42 -18.14 6.50 21.78
CA ASN A 42 -19.47 6.58 21.17
C ASN A 42 -20.18 7.83 21.70
N PHE A 43 -20.25 8.92 20.92
CA PHE A 43 -21.25 9.96 21.16
C PHE A 43 -21.85 10.53 19.88
N TYR A 44 -23.17 10.34 19.76
CA TYR A 44 -24.03 11.08 18.85
C TYR A 44 -24.17 12.55 19.30
N THR A 45 -24.64 13.36 18.36
CA THR A 45 -25.10 14.74 18.53
C THR A 45 -25.86 15.01 19.83
N PHE A 46 -25.52 16.12 20.50
CA PHE A 46 -26.40 16.75 21.49
C PHE A 46 -26.86 18.13 21.03
N ALA A 47 -28.15 18.40 21.24
CA ALA A 47 -28.75 19.72 21.24
C ALA A 47 -29.51 19.92 22.55
N GLN A 48 -29.51 21.15 23.07
CA GLN A 48 -30.07 21.56 24.36
C GLN A 48 -30.43 23.06 24.25
N CYS A 49 -31.50 23.62 24.83
CA CYS A 49 -32.59 23.07 25.65
C CYS A 49 -33.91 23.79 25.28
N VAL A 50 -35.06 23.21 25.64
CA VAL A 50 -36.22 23.94 26.25
C VAL A 50 -36.85 23.03 27.31
N TRP A 51 -37.40 23.62 28.38
CA TRP A 51 -38.12 22.93 29.47
C TRP A 51 -39.55 22.55 29.09
N PHE A 52 -40.12 21.58 29.82
CA PHE A 52 -41.44 21.71 30.45
C PHE A 52 -41.50 20.86 31.73
N GLU A 53 -42.37 21.25 32.66
CA GLU A 53 -42.65 20.57 33.94
C GLU A 53 -43.78 19.53 33.76
N ASP A 54 -43.74 18.42 34.52
CA ASP A 54 -44.82 18.03 35.47
C ASP A 54 -44.47 16.72 36.22
N ASP A 55 -45.21 16.46 37.31
CA ASP A 55 -44.97 15.39 38.30
C ASP A 55 -45.40 13.97 37.84
N ASP A 56 -44.68 12.93 38.33
CA ASP A 56 -45.26 11.92 39.25
C ASP A 56 -44.20 10.88 39.72
N ASP A 57 -43.87 10.87 41.02
CA ASP A 57 -43.42 9.66 41.74
C ASP A 57 -44.62 9.14 42.53
N PRO A 58 -44.97 7.84 42.40
CA PRO A 58 -44.88 7.06 43.64
C PRO A 58 -44.42 5.61 43.45
N ARG A 59 -43.24 5.30 44.02
CA ARG A 59 -42.79 4.08 44.76
C ARG A 59 -41.59 3.34 44.14
N GLY A 60 -40.45 3.34 44.84
CA GLY A 60 -39.27 2.52 44.48
C GLY A 60 -38.25 2.18 45.59
N THR A 61 -38.22 2.92 46.71
CA THR A 61 -37.35 2.74 47.91
C THR A 61 -35.82 2.76 47.72
N TYR A 62 -35.20 3.77 48.34
CA TYR A 62 -33.75 3.95 48.52
C TYR A 62 -33.17 3.05 49.63
N ASN A 63 -31.90 2.66 49.49
CA ASN A 63 -30.84 2.78 50.51
C ASN A 63 -29.48 2.67 49.77
N LYS A 64 -28.47 3.54 49.95
CA LYS A 64 -27.76 4.00 51.17
C LYS A 64 -27.06 2.85 51.92
N ASP A 65 -25.81 2.98 52.38
CA ASP A 65 -25.07 4.21 52.72
C ASP A 65 -23.56 4.22 52.33
N VAL A 66 -22.88 5.33 52.63
CA VAL A 66 -21.45 5.63 52.33
C VAL A 66 -20.58 5.56 53.60
N THR A 67 -19.25 5.34 53.44
CA THR A 67 -18.07 5.60 54.35
C THR A 67 -17.20 4.35 54.63
N ALA A 68 -15.89 4.41 54.94
CA ALA A 68 -14.83 5.41 54.65
C ALA A 68 -13.40 4.84 54.89
N LYS A 69 -12.37 5.52 54.35
CA LYS A 69 -10.91 5.55 54.66
C LYS A 69 -10.32 4.58 55.72
N ALA A 70 -9.19 3.91 55.40
CA ALA A 70 -7.81 4.34 55.78
C ALA A 70 -6.69 3.25 55.73
N CYS A 71 -5.59 3.57 55.03
CA CYS A 71 -4.14 3.37 55.34
C CYS A 71 -3.49 2.04 55.86
N ALA A 72 -2.15 1.96 55.65
CA ALA A 72 -1.16 0.99 56.16
C ALA A 72 -1.10 -0.41 55.48
N ALA A 73 0.07 -1.05 55.27
CA ALA A 73 1.49 -0.63 55.35
C ALA A 73 2.42 -1.54 54.51
N TYR A 74 3.67 -1.09 54.25
CA TYR A 74 4.77 -1.86 53.65
C TYR A 74 5.56 -2.67 54.70
N PRO A 75 6.22 -3.76 54.27
CA PRO A 75 7.55 -4.11 54.79
C PRO A 75 8.60 -4.38 53.68
N HIS A 76 9.89 -4.17 54.00
CA HIS A 76 11.05 -4.38 53.10
C HIS A 76 11.61 -5.82 53.17
N GLY A 77 12.37 -6.28 52.14
CA GLY A 77 12.94 -7.64 52.19
C GLY A 77 14.03 -8.08 51.16
N LYS A 78 15.20 -7.42 51.12
CA LYS A 78 16.53 -7.97 50.73
C LYS A 78 16.82 -8.51 49.30
N PHE A 79 17.99 -8.11 48.78
CA PHE A 79 18.73 -8.76 47.69
C PHE A 79 19.78 -9.77 48.21
N PRO A 80 20.22 -10.73 47.39
CA PRO A 80 21.59 -11.23 47.31
C PRO A 80 22.30 -10.81 45.98
N PRO A 81 23.63 -10.93 45.86
CA PRO A 81 24.42 -10.20 44.85
C PRO A 81 24.85 -11.01 43.60
N PHE A 82 25.43 -10.29 42.63
CA PHE A 82 26.21 -10.85 41.51
C PHE A 82 27.57 -11.39 41.99
N GLU A 83 28.07 -12.44 41.33
CA GLU A 83 29.50 -12.80 41.33
C GLU A 83 30.06 -12.83 39.91
N PHE A 84 31.33 -12.44 39.76
CA PHE A 84 32.13 -12.59 38.54
C PHE A 84 32.96 -13.89 38.65
N ILE A 85 33.07 -14.65 37.55
CA ILE A 85 34.10 -15.67 37.40
C ILE A 85 34.84 -15.44 36.08
N GLU A 86 36.12 -15.10 36.19
CA GLU A 86 37.12 -15.22 35.12
C GLU A 86 37.86 -16.56 35.23
N LYS A 87 38.50 -16.96 34.11
CA LYS A 87 39.24 -18.21 33.80
C LYS A 87 38.40 -19.24 33.03
N ASP A 88 38.97 -20.01 32.10
CA ASP A 88 40.41 -20.24 31.85
C ASP A 88 40.89 -20.01 30.41
N ARG A 89 42.22 -19.91 30.24
CA ARG A 89 42.92 -19.92 28.94
C ARG A 89 43.88 -21.11 28.86
N ALA A 90 43.66 -22.02 27.90
CA ALA A 90 44.64 -22.81 27.13
C ALA A 90 44.02 -24.14 26.65
N ALA A 91 44.54 -24.87 25.66
CA ALA A 91 45.29 -24.59 24.41
C ALA A 91 45.66 -25.97 23.80
N ILE A 92 45.78 -26.07 22.45
CA ILE A 92 46.54 -27.06 21.62
C ILE A 92 45.83 -27.16 20.24
N ARG A 93 46.41 -26.64 19.15
CA ARG A 93 47.16 -27.34 18.06
C ARG A 93 46.32 -28.41 17.32
N ARG A 94 46.39 -28.61 16.00
CA ARG A 94 47.07 -28.02 14.80
C ARG A 94 46.27 -28.53 13.57
N THR A 95 46.27 -27.91 12.39
CA THR A 95 47.32 -28.07 11.34
C THR A 95 47.20 -27.08 10.17
N ASN A 96 48.34 -26.79 9.54
CA ASN A 96 48.64 -26.49 8.12
C ASN A 96 47.64 -25.62 7.31
N MET A 97 47.98 -24.40 6.88
CA MET A 97 48.98 -24.00 5.86
C MET A 97 48.70 -24.43 4.40
N VAL A 98 48.27 -23.46 3.60
CA VAL A 98 48.80 -23.21 2.23
C VAL A 98 49.14 -21.70 2.15
N ARG A 99 50.07 -21.28 1.27
CA ARG A 99 50.62 -19.92 1.22
C ARG A 99 50.13 -19.10 0.03
N GLY A 100 49.88 -17.80 0.25
CA GLY A 100 49.82 -16.77 -0.79
C GLY A 100 50.67 -15.55 -0.41
N ARG A 101 51.62 -15.16 -1.27
CA ARG A 101 52.40 -13.90 -1.26
C ARG A 101 52.06 -13.16 -2.56
N ALA A 102 52.16 -11.84 -2.70
CA ALA A 102 52.31 -10.71 -1.78
C ALA A 102 51.84 -9.43 -2.52
N SER A 103 51.74 -8.26 -1.88
CA SER A 103 52.80 -7.23 -1.96
C SER A 103 52.45 -6.00 -1.11
N ASN A 104 53.44 -5.14 -0.82
CA ASN A 104 53.29 -3.97 0.06
C ASN A 104 53.30 -2.65 -0.71
N ALA A 105 52.60 -1.64 -0.19
CA ALA A 105 52.98 -0.23 -0.30
C ALA A 105 52.78 0.47 1.05
N ARG A 106 53.72 1.33 1.46
CA ARG A 106 53.69 2.10 2.73
C ARG A 106 54.33 3.48 2.55
N ALA A 107 53.53 4.54 2.71
CA ALA A 107 53.90 5.90 3.14
C ALA A 107 52.59 6.72 3.20
N GLY A 108 52.41 7.75 4.04
CA GLY A 108 53.20 8.24 5.18
C GLY A 108 52.34 9.30 5.90
N GLY A 109 52.27 9.28 7.24
CA GLY A 109 51.21 9.97 7.98
C GLY A 109 51.49 11.44 8.38
N ARG A 110 50.45 12.10 8.90
CA ARG A 110 50.55 13.28 9.78
C ARG A 110 49.26 13.41 10.61
N CYS A 111 49.34 14.09 11.77
CA CYS A 111 48.21 14.38 12.66
C CYS A 111 47.56 15.74 12.29
N ASP A 112 46.32 16.00 12.71
CA ASP A 112 46.09 16.90 13.86
C ASP A 112 44.63 16.93 14.41
N THR A 113 44.47 17.51 15.61
CA THR A 113 43.29 18.14 16.27
C THR A 113 41.89 17.48 16.26
N ARG A 114 41.30 17.42 17.46
CA ARG A 114 39.84 17.33 17.67
C ARG A 114 39.25 18.73 17.83
N PHE A 115 38.00 18.94 17.40
CA PHE A 115 37.19 20.09 17.82
C PHE A 115 35.94 19.64 18.59
N HIS A 116 35.57 20.41 19.62
CA HIS A 116 34.27 20.31 20.30
C HIS A 116 33.38 21.47 19.83
N VAL A 117 32.08 21.20 19.71
CA VAL A 117 31.05 22.20 19.37
C VAL A 117 30.07 22.30 20.55
N PRO A 118 29.85 23.49 21.14
CA PRO A 118 28.86 23.68 22.19
C PRO A 118 27.43 23.75 21.62
N PRO A 119 26.39 23.41 22.42
CA PRO A 119 25.00 23.46 21.96
C PRO A 119 24.48 24.89 21.76
N PRO A 120 23.51 25.10 20.84
CA PRO A 120 22.92 26.41 20.60
C PRO A 120 21.99 26.86 21.74
N CYS A 121 21.94 28.17 21.99
CA CYS A 121 21.03 28.77 22.97
C CYS A 121 19.63 28.97 22.36
N LEU A 122 18.57 28.69 23.13
CA LEU A 122 17.19 28.94 22.74
C LEU A 122 16.84 30.45 22.78
N PRO A 123 15.96 30.94 21.89
CA PRO A 123 15.45 32.31 21.93
C PRO A 123 14.43 32.50 23.08
N PRO A 124 14.23 33.73 23.58
CA PRO A 124 13.24 34.01 24.63
C PRO A 124 11.79 33.87 24.09
N PRO A 125 10.83 33.47 24.94
CA PRO A 125 9.45 33.28 24.54
C PRO A 125 8.76 34.59 24.11
N ILE A 126 7.84 34.47 23.16
CA ILE A 126 6.99 35.57 22.68
C ILE A 126 5.57 35.28 23.11
N CYS A 127 4.98 36.15 23.94
CA CYS A 127 3.57 36.07 24.26
C CYS A 127 2.75 36.77 23.16
N VAL A 128 1.79 36.03 22.61
CA VAL A 128 0.72 36.56 21.75
C VAL A 128 -0.57 36.52 22.56
N SER A 129 -1.31 37.62 22.61
CA SER A 129 -2.65 37.65 23.21
C SER A 129 -3.69 37.91 22.13
N TYR A 130 -4.79 37.17 22.16
CA TYR A 130 -5.92 37.33 21.26
C TYR A 130 -7.12 37.89 22.03
N THR A 131 -7.84 38.82 21.43
CA THR A 131 -9.14 39.29 21.91
C THR A 131 -10.18 39.00 20.84
N THR A 132 -11.21 38.24 21.22
CA THR A 132 -12.36 37.90 20.39
C THR A 132 -13.54 38.81 20.71
N THR A 133 -14.14 39.38 19.68
CA THR A 133 -15.41 40.13 19.78
C THR A 133 -16.35 39.68 18.67
N VAL A 134 -17.59 39.38 19.03
CA VAL A 134 -18.68 39.11 18.08
C VAL A 134 -19.53 40.37 18.00
N ASN A 135 -19.79 40.87 16.78
CA ASN A 135 -20.70 42.00 16.58
C ASN A 135 -22.18 41.54 16.53
N LEU A 136 -23.12 42.49 16.50
CA LEU A 136 -24.56 42.18 16.49
C LEU A 136 -25.02 41.43 15.22
N ASP A 137 -24.22 41.47 14.15
CA ASP A 137 -24.46 40.74 12.90
C ASP A 137 -23.88 39.30 12.91
N GLY A 138 -23.34 38.85 14.07
CA GLY A 138 -22.78 37.51 14.25
C GLY A 138 -21.37 37.30 13.68
N ILE A 139 -20.70 38.37 13.24
CA ILE A 139 -19.35 38.30 12.68
C ILE A 139 -18.32 38.27 13.82
N LEU A 140 -17.48 37.23 13.83
CA LEU A 140 -16.38 37.06 14.79
C LEU A 140 -15.14 37.82 14.32
N HIS A 141 -14.72 38.82 15.10
CA HIS A 141 -13.45 39.51 14.94
C HIS A 141 -12.42 38.97 15.94
N ILE A 142 -11.21 38.67 15.45
CA ILE A 142 -10.09 38.19 16.26
C ILE A 142 -8.92 39.17 16.13
N HIS A 143 -8.59 39.88 17.20
CA HIS A 143 -7.47 40.82 17.24
C HIS A 143 -6.30 40.22 18.04
N GLY A 144 -5.21 39.87 17.34
CA GLY A 144 -3.96 39.40 17.95
C GLY A 144 -2.96 40.53 18.21
N THR A 145 -2.41 40.60 19.42
CA THR A 145 -1.35 41.55 19.81
C THR A 145 -0.10 40.78 20.26
N ILE A 146 1.06 41.17 19.73
CA ILE A 146 2.36 40.57 20.08
C ILE A 146 3.14 41.54 20.99
N ARG A 147 3.65 41.07 22.13
CA ARG A 147 4.60 41.82 22.95
C ARG A 147 5.88 41.01 23.20
N LYS A 148 7.04 41.63 22.98
CA LYS A 148 8.32 41.12 23.49
C LYS A 148 8.48 41.56 24.95
N LEU A 149 8.76 40.60 25.83
CA LEU A 149 9.21 40.88 27.19
C LEU A 149 10.72 41.11 27.19
N SER A 150 11.18 42.13 27.92
CA SER A 150 12.59 42.33 28.25
C SER A 150 12.89 41.74 29.63
N ALA A 151 13.99 41.00 29.76
CA ALA A 151 14.34 40.34 31.01
C ALA A 151 14.80 41.35 32.10
N PRO A 152 14.36 41.21 33.35
CA PRO A 152 14.83 42.03 34.46
C PRO A 152 16.26 41.64 34.86
N ALA A 153 17.09 42.63 35.20
CA ALA A 153 18.47 42.39 35.61
C ALA A 153 18.57 42.02 37.10
N SER A 154 19.16 40.86 37.41
CA SER A 154 19.55 40.50 38.78
C SER A 154 20.92 41.11 39.13
N LYS A 155 20.96 41.84 40.25
CA LYS A 155 22.23 42.17 40.93
C LYS A 155 22.43 41.17 42.07
N HIS A 156 23.62 40.60 42.19
CA HIS A 156 24.35 40.61 43.46
C HIS A 156 25.85 40.37 43.21
N SER A 157 26.67 40.68 44.20
CA SER A 157 28.11 40.90 44.07
C SER A 157 28.92 39.98 44.96
N ASN A 158 30.12 39.56 44.53
CA ASN A 158 31.33 40.03 45.22
C ASN A 158 32.69 39.78 44.53
N HIS A 159 33.58 40.75 44.76
CA HIS A 159 35.04 40.64 45.01
C HIS A 159 36.06 40.29 43.89
N ASN A 160 36.80 41.34 43.48
CA ASN A 160 38.29 41.44 43.46
C ASN A 160 39.11 40.38 42.66
N ARG A 161 39.94 40.69 41.63
CA ARG A 161 40.94 41.78 41.52
C ARG A 161 41.71 41.74 40.17
N ASN A 162 42.26 42.91 39.77
CA ASN A 162 43.49 43.16 38.99
C ASN A 162 43.55 43.09 37.43
N ASN A 163 43.97 44.23 36.87
CA ASN A 163 44.90 44.46 35.72
C ASN A 163 44.40 44.59 34.25
N HIS A 164 44.13 45.85 33.89
CA HIS A 164 44.24 46.61 32.61
C HIS A 164 45.59 46.50 31.83
N PRO A 165 45.80 47.15 30.64
CA PRO A 165 44.87 47.71 29.60
C PRO A 165 45.34 47.60 28.09
N SER A 166 44.62 48.33 27.18
CA SER A 166 45.00 48.87 25.82
C SER A 166 44.53 48.07 24.57
N CYS A 167 44.18 48.65 23.39
CA CYS A 167 44.06 50.06 22.88
C CYS A 167 43.03 50.14 21.69
N ARG A 168 42.15 51.17 21.56
CA ARG A 168 42.11 52.35 20.60
C ARG A 168 42.12 52.08 19.06
N ALA A 169 41.44 52.83 18.14
CA ALA A 169 40.43 53.94 18.18
C ALA A 169 39.88 54.42 16.78
N LYS A 170 38.68 55.09 16.73
CA LYS A 170 38.09 56.15 15.77
C LYS A 170 38.06 55.92 14.21
N ALA A 171 37.09 56.33 13.35
CA ALA A 171 36.02 57.39 13.21
C ALA A 171 36.48 58.74 12.53
N PRO A 172 35.67 59.62 11.82
CA PRO A 172 34.21 59.69 11.49
C PRO A 172 33.84 60.18 10.01
N ALA A 173 32.68 60.86 9.76
CA ALA A 173 32.15 61.37 8.44
C ALA A 173 31.49 62.80 8.50
N PRO A 174 31.19 63.52 7.36
CA PRO A 174 29.91 64.29 7.14
C PRO A 174 29.44 64.47 5.63
N PRO A 175 28.71 65.53 5.13
CA PRO A 175 27.22 65.65 4.97
C PRO A 175 26.66 66.10 3.55
N ALA A 176 25.36 66.49 3.44
CA ALA A 176 24.61 66.94 2.21
C ALA A 176 23.84 68.29 2.38
N PRO A 177 23.31 69.02 1.34
CA PRO A 177 21.96 68.87 0.67
C PRO A 177 21.98 69.35 -0.84
N PRO A 178 20.96 69.95 -1.57
CA PRO A 178 19.48 70.15 -1.47
C PRO A 178 18.66 69.77 -2.78
N ALA A 179 17.57 70.48 -3.20
CA ALA A 179 16.67 70.13 -4.34
C ALA A 179 15.84 71.29 -5.00
N ALA A 180 15.25 71.11 -6.22
CA ALA A 180 14.14 71.94 -6.81
C ALA A 180 13.44 71.42 -8.13
N ALA A 181 12.09 71.59 -8.22
CA ALA A 181 11.18 71.84 -9.39
C ALA A 181 11.06 70.93 -10.66
N ALA A 182 9.91 71.06 -11.38
CA ALA A 182 9.51 70.37 -12.65
C ALA A 182 8.61 71.26 -13.55
N PRO A 183 8.40 70.95 -14.87
CA PRO A 183 7.16 70.27 -15.32
C PRO A 183 7.36 69.27 -16.50
N ALA A 184 6.30 68.83 -17.22
CA ALA A 184 6.28 67.56 -17.99
C ALA A 184 5.74 67.63 -19.44
N THR A 185 6.15 66.66 -20.30
CA THR A 185 5.43 66.19 -21.53
C THR A 185 5.84 64.76 -21.98
N THR A 186 4.83 63.92 -22.30
CA THR A 186 4.76 62.79 -23.27
C THR A 186 5.95 61.85 -23.61
N ALA A 187 5.77 60.55 -23.27
CA ALA A 187 6.03 59.28 -24.02
C ALA A 187 7.25 59.15 -25.00
N SER A 188 8.02 58.04 -25.07
CA SER A 188 7.66 56.61 -24.85
C SER A 188 8.88 55.66 -24.70
N ARG A 189 8.60 54.37 -24.37
CA ARG A 189 9.47 53.15 -24.46
C ARG A 189 10.84 53.11 -23.72
N ALA A 190 10.75 52.74 -22.44
CA ALA A 190 11.37 51.53 -21.84
C ALA A 190 12.88 51.23 -21.97
N ALA A 191 13.61 51.43 -20.85
CA ALA A 191 14.50 50.41 -20.27
C ALA A 191 14.79 50.68 -18.78
N GLY A 192 14.61 49.67 -17.91
CA GLY A 192 15.29 49.49 -16.61
C GLY A 192 15.07 50.49 -15.45
N GLN A 193 14.28 50.10 -14.44
CA GLN A 193 14.74 50.04 -13.03
C GLN A 193 13.77 49.24 -12.14
N THR A 194 14.28 48.76 -10.99
CA THR A 194 13.59 47.88 -10.04
C THR A 194 12.71 48.62 -9.03
N PRO A 195 11.42 48.25 -8.85
CA PRO A 195 10.63 48.66 -7.69
C PRO A 195 11.00 47.86 -6.43
N LEU A 196 10.83 48.47 -5.26
CA LEU A 196 10.98 47.82 -3.95
C LEU A 196 9.84 46.83 -3.69
N ALA A 197 10.15 45.65 -3.15
CA ALA A 197 9.16 44.62 -2.84
C ALA A 197 8.29 45.00 -1.63
N SER A 198 7.03 45.33 -1.86
CA SER A 198 6.00 45.47 -0.83
C SER A 198 5.51 44.08 -0.39
N ASN A 199 6.10 43.53 0.68
CA ASN A 199 5.73 42.22 1.24
C ASN A 199 4.35 42.25 1.94
N SER A 200 3.28 42.22 1.14
CA SER A 200 1.89 42.11 1.59
C SER A 200 1.13 41.03 0.81
N ASN A 201 1.50 39.76 1.02
CA ASN A 201 0.78 38.61 0.46
C ASN A 201 -0.55 38.40 1.19
N SER A 202 -1.59 39.11 0.75
CA SER A 202 -2.99 38.85 1.07
C SER A 202 -3.64 38.13 -0.11
N TYR A 203 -4.04 36.88 0.06
CA TYR A 203 -4.71 36.11 -0.98
C TYR A 203 -6.23 36.28 -0.86
N HIS A 204 -6.91 36.44 -2.00
CA HIS A 204 -8.37 36.57 -2.09
C HIS A 204 -8.94 35.37 -2.86
N PHE A 205 -9.74 34.56 -2.18
CA PHE A 205 -10.51 33.48 -2.80
C PHE A 205 -12.00 33.82 -2.73
N SER A 206 -12.75 33.51 -3.79
CA SER A 206 -14.20 33.75 -3.85
C SER A 206 -14.90 32.58 -4.53
N ASN A 207 -15.94 32.05 -3.89
CA ASN A 207 -16.85 31.07 -4.50
C ASN A 207 -18.31 31.53 -4.31
N ALA A 208 -19.28 30.73 -4.77
CA ALA A 208 -20.71 31.06 -4.71
C ALA A 208 -21.27 31.29 -3.29
N ASN A 209 -20.51 31.01 -2.22
CA ASN A 209 -20.89 31.26 -0.83
C ASN A 209 -20.10 32.39 -0.13
N GLY A 210 -19.16 33.06 -0.80
CA GLY A 210 -18.49 34.26 -0.28
C GLY A 210 -17.00 34.40 -0.62
N SER A 211 -16.43 35.55 -0.23
CA SER A 211 -14.99 35.84 -0.32
C SER A 211 -14.29 35.62 1.03
N TYR A 212 -13.11 35.00 1.00
CA TYR A 212 -12.28 34.73 2.17
C TYR A 212 -10.90 35.37 2.02
N TYR A 213 -10.42 35.98 3.12
CA TYR A 213 -9.11 36.62 3.21
C TYR A 213 -8.26 35.87 4.24
N TYR A 214 -7.07 35.42 3.82
CA TYR A 214 -6.06 34.86 4.72
C TYR A 214 -4.73 35.61 4.59
N SER A 215 -4.02 35.74 5.71
CA SER A 215 -2.65 36.21 5.74
C SER A 215 -1.82 35.36 6.70
N ARG A 216 -0.62 34.95 6.25
CA ARG A 216 0.38 34.18 7.01
C ARG A 216 -0.04 32.77 7.48
N CYS A 217 -0.42 31.89 6.56
CA CYS A 217 -0.34 30.44 6.82
C CYS A 217 1.13 29.96 6.75
N GLY A 218 1.50 28.97 7.56
CA GLY A 218 2.83 28.35 7.54
C GLY A 218 3.02 27.37 6.37
N PRO A 219 4.27 26.95 6.06
CA PRO A 219 4.55 26.09 4.91
C PRO A 219 3.80 24.74 4.90
N GLU A 220 3.53 24.15 6.06
CA GLU A 220 2.82 22.86 6.14
C GLU A 220 1.32 22.99 5.89
N VAL A 221 0.67 24.01 6.47
CA VAL A 221 -0.75 24.32 6.17
C VAL A 221 -0.91 24.69 4.69
N ARG A 222 0.08 25.41 4.15
CA ARG A 222 0.14 25.69 2.71
C ARG A 222 0.28 24.41 1.89
N ARG A 223 1.16 23.50 2.29
CA ARG A 223 1.31 22.18 1.65
C ARG A 223 0.01 21.37 1.70
N TYR A 224 -0.74 21.37 2.80
CA TYR A 224 -2.04 20.68 2.88
C TYR A 224 -3.11 21.25 1.93
N PHE A 225 -3.15 22.57 1.71
CA PHE A 225 -4.09 23.19 0.75
C PHE A 225 -3.61 23.14 -0.71
N GLU A 226 -2.29 23.12 -0.95
CA GLU A 226 -1.71 22.99 -2.30
C GLU A 226 -1.48 21.51 -2.71
N MET A 227 -1.62 20.54 -1.80
CA MET A 227 -1.51 19.09 -2.08
C MET A 227 -2.68 18.50 -2.87
N LEU A 228 -3.74 19.27 -3.08
CA LEU A 228 -5.00 18.82 -3.67
C LEU A 228 -5.41 19.75 -4.81
N LEU A 229 -4.82 19.52 -5.99
CA LEU A 229 -5.48 19.82 -7.26
C LEU A 229 -6.65 18.85 -7.48
N ILE A 230 -7.64 18.97 -6.58
CA ILE A 230 -8.95 18.37 -6.77
C ILE A 230 -9.62 19.07 -7.94
N ASP A 231 -10.17 18.31 -8.88
CA ASP A 231 -11.18 18.82 -9.81
C ASP A 231 -12.39 19.29 -8.99
N ASP A 232 -12.63 20.60 -8.97
CA ASP A 232 -13.80 21.20 -8.32
C ASP A 232 -15.08 21.12 -9.18
N GLY A 233 -15.00 20.45 -10.34
CA GLY A 233 -16.06 20.33 -11.33
C GLY A 233 -16.07 21.45 -12.37
N SER A 234 -15.08 22.36 -12.36
CA SER A 234 -14.98 23.42 -13.38
C SER A 234 -14.54 22.90 -14.75
N ASN A 235 -13.78 21.81 -14.82
CA ASN A 235 -13.29 21.22 -16.06
C ASN A 235 -14.15 20.03 -16.50
N THR A 236 -14.88 20.18 -17.60
CA THR A 236 -15.78 19.13 -18.13
C THR A 236 -15.11 18.17 -19.12
N SER A 237 -13.84 18.42 -19.51
CA SER A 237 -13.07 17.50 -20.36
C SER A 237 -11.57 17.51 -20.06
N TYR A 238 -10.93 16.37 -20.35
CA TYR A 238 -9.51 16.09 -20.18
C TYR A 238 -9.00 15.28 -21.38
N ASP A 239 -7.69 15.23 -21.63
CA ASP A 239 -7.13 14.37 -22.68
C ASP A 239 -7.28 12.89 -22.33
N TYR A 240 -6.95 12.54 -21.09
CA TYR A 240 -7.09 11.21 -20.54
C TYR A 240 -7.90 11.20 -19.25
N ILE A 241 -8.79 10.22 -19.13
CA ILE A 241 -9.45 9.88 -17.87
C ILE A 241 -8.97 8.50 -17.42
N VAL A 242 -8.42 8.43 -16.21
CA VAL A 242 -8.05 7.19 -15.54
C VAL A 242 -9.09 6.88 -14.46
N VAL A 243 -9.81 5.78 -14.63
CA VAL A 243 -10.89 5.34 -13.74
C VAL A 243 -10.32 4.36 -12.71
N GLY A 244 -10.21 4.79 -11.46
CA GLY A 244 -9.53 4.08 -10.38
C GLY A 244 -8.16 4.68 -10.11
N GLY A 245 -8.03 5.41 -9.00
CA GLY A 245 -6.77 5.92 -8.46
C GLY A 245 -5.96 4.83 -7.73
N GLY A 246 -5.94 3.62 -8.29
CA GLY A 246 -5.34 2.43 -7.72
C GLY A 246 -3.88 2.20 -8.13
N THR A 247 -3.35 1.03 -7.74
CA THR A 247 -1.95 0.60 -7.95
C THR A 247 -1.42 0.90 -9.35
N SER A 248 -2.14 0.50 -10.40
CA SER A 248 -1.75 0.71 -11.79
C SER A 248 -2.21 2.07 -12.36
N GLY A 249 -3.39 2.55 -11.96
CA GLY A 249 -3.96 3.81 -12.47
C GLY A 249 -3.11 5.03 -12.12
N LEU A 250 -2.52 5.08 -10.92
CA LEU A 250 -1.63 6.17 -10.53
C LEU A 250 -0.30 6.17 -11.31
N VAL A 251 0.18 5.01 -11.78
CA VAL A 251 1.34 4.95 -12.70
C VAL A 251 0.97 5.56 -14.05
N ILE A 252 -0.16 5.16 -14.63
CA ILE A 252 -0.64 5.72 -15.91
C ILE A 252 -0.81 7.23 -15.80
N ALA A 253 -1.51 7.70 -14.76
CA ALA A 253 -1.75 9.13 -14.58
C ALA A 253 -0.45 9.92 -14.33
N ASN A 254 0.49 9.37 -13.57
CA ASN A 254 1.81 9.97 -13.40
C ASN A 254 2.56 10.05 -14.74
N ARG A 255 2.67 8.95 -15.48
CA ARG A 255 3.49 8.92 -16.69
C ARG A 255 2.87 9.73 -17.84
N LEU A 256 1.56 9.78 -17.98
CA LEU A 256 0.92 10.63 -18.99
C LEU A 256 1.05 12.13 -18.67
N SER A 257 0.94 12.52 -17.40
CA SER A 257 1.14 13.91 -16.97
C SER A 257 2.61 14.39 -16.92
N GLU A 258 3.57 13.55 -17.30
CA GLU A 258 4.96 13.99 -17.55
C GLU A 258 5.07 14.96 -18.73
N ASN A 259 4.13 14.89 -19.69
CA ASN A 259 3.96 15.91 -20.73
C ASN A 259 3.06 17.03 -20.19
N PRO A 260 3.53 18.29 -20.05
CA PRO A 260 2.72 19.40 -19.54
C PRO A 260 1.55 19.78 -20.46
N ASP A 261 1.63 19.45 -21.75
CA ASP A 261 0.57 19.71 -22.75
C ASP A 261 -0.53 18.62 -22.75
N VAL A 262 -0.48 17.67 -21.81
CA VAL A 262 -1.45 16.57 -21.67
C VAL A 262 -2.19 16.69 -20.33
N SER A 263 -3.50 16.88 -20.40
CA SER A 263 -4.39 16.96 -19.24
C SER A 263 -4.91 15.58 -18.82
N VAL A 264 -4.77 15.25 -17.53
CA VAL A 264 -5.13 13.94 -16.99
C VAL A 264 -6.01 14.06 -15.76
N LEU A 265 -7.16 13.38 -15.76
CA LEU A 265 -8.01 13.22 -14.58
C LEU A 265 -7.93 11.79 -14.03
N ILE A 266 -7.70 11.66 -12.73
CA ILE A 266 -7.93 10.43 -11.95
C ILE A 266 -9.31 10.52 -11.30
N ILE A 267 -10.20 9.56 -11.57
CA ILE A 267 -11.47 9.40 -10.86
C ILE A 267 -11.30 8.29 -9.83
N GLU A 268 -11.50 8.59 -8.54
CA GLU A 268 -11.31 7.64 -7.44
C GLU A 268 -12.51 7.63 -6.48
N ALA A 269 -13.01 6.44 -6.15
CA ALA A 269 -14.21 6.24 -5.33
C ALA A 269 -13.95 6.40 -3.81
N GLY A 270 -12.70 6.21 -3.38
CA GLY A 270 -12.21 6.45 -2.03
C GLY A 270 -11.69 7.87 -1.79
N ALA A 271 -11.17 8.08 -0.58
CA ALA A 271 -10.52 9.32 -0.17
C ALA A 271 -8.99 9.19 -0.15
N SER A 272 -8.29 10.29 0.15
CA SER A 272 -6.89 10.22 0.54
C SER A 272 -6.75 9.51 1.89
N VAL A 273 -5.81 8.56 1.98
CA VAL A 273 -5.47 7.82 3.21
C VAL A 273 -4.10 8.22 3.78
N TYR A 274 -3.55 9.37 3.38
CA TYR A 274 -2.20 9.81 3.75
C TYR A 274 -1.97 9.90 5.27
N ASN A 275 -3.02 10.23 6.03
CA ASN A 275 -3.03 10.31 7.50
C ASN A 275 -3.70 9.11 8.19
N ASN A 276 -4.11 8.07 7.46
CA ASN A 276 -4.77 6.90 8.06
C ASN A 276 -3.71 5.99 8.70
N THR A 277 -3.77 5.77 10.01
CA THR A 277 -2.82 4.94 10.76
C THR A 277 -2.82 3.47 10.33
N ASN A 278 -4.00 2.93 9.97
CA ASN A 278 -4.17 1.53 9.58
C ASN A 278 -3.57 1.24 8.20
N VAL A 279 -3.38 2.29 7.38
CA VAL A 279 -2.63 2.24 6.12
C VAL A 279 -1.15 2.51 6.37
N THR A 280 -0.83 3.53 7.18
CA THR A 280 0.51 4.10 7.27
C THR A 280 1.51 3.21 8.03
N ASP A 281 1.07 2.46 9.04
CA ASP A 281 1.93 1.58 9.83
C ASP A 281 2.45 0.37 9.01
N VAL A 282 3.77 0.22 8.96
CA VAL A 282 4.48 -0.91 8.31
C VAL A 282 4.19 -2.27 8.96
N ASN A 283 3.60 -2.29 10.15
CA ASN A 283 3.16 -3.49 10.87
C ASN A 283 1.63 -3.64 10.88
N GLY A 284 0.88 -2.65 10.37
CA GLY A 284 -0.59 -2.56 10.48
C GLY A 284 -1.39 -3.41 9.47
N TYR A 285 -0.81 -4.47 8.91
CA TYR A 285 -1.53 -5.36 8.00
C TYR A 285 -2.74 -5.99 8.71
N GLY A 286 -3.87 -6.09 8.02
CA GLY A 286 -5.15 -6.51 8.60
C GLY A 286 -5.94 -5.40 9.29
N ASN A 287 -5.32 -4.35 9.85
CA ASN A 287 -6.04 -3.30 10.60
C ASN A 287 -7.03 -2.48 9.75
N ALA A 288 -6.89 -2.49 8.43
CA ALA A 288 -7.82 -1.84 7.50
C ALA A 288 -9.01 -2.74 7.08
N PHE A 289 -8.95 -4.04 7.35
CA PHE A 289 -9.97 -4.99 6.92
C PHE A 289 -11.29 -4.73 7.66
N GLY A 290 -12.41 -4.71 6.92
CA GLY A 290 -13.72 -4.41 7.50
C GLY A 290 -14.04 -2.91 7.67
N THR A 291 -13.08 -2.01 7.41
CA THR A 291 -13.28 -0.54 7.53
C THR A 291 -13.79 0.08 6.23
N ASP A 292 -14.18 1.36 6.26
CA ASP A 292 -14.69 2.12 5.10
C ASP A 292 -13.72 2.18 3.89
N ILE A 293 -12.43 1.85 4.09
CA ILE A 293 -11.42 1.77 3.03
C ILE A 293 -11.18 0.33 2.50
N ASP A 294 -11.93 -0.67 2.96
CA ASP A 294 -11.99 -2.02 2.39
C ASP A 294 -13.37 -2.22 1.72
N TRP A 295 -13.39 -2.50 0.42
CA TRP A 295 -14.60 -2.74 -0.37
C TRP A 295 -15.36 -4.00 0.07
N GLN A 296 -14.67 -4.97 0.69
CA GLN A 296 -15.29 -6.18 1.26
C GLN A 296 -16.19 -6.94 0.27
N TYR A 297 -15.81 -7.00 -1.02
CA TYR A 297 -16.61 -7.67 -2.05
C TYR A 297 -16.94 -9.10 -1.65
N GLN A 298 -18.19 -9.52 -1.88
CA GLN A 298 -18.65 -10.86 -1.49
C GLN A 298 -18.79 -11.75 -2.73
N SER A 299 -18.25 -12.96 -2.67
CA SER A 299 -18.50 -13.97 -3.69
C SER A 299 -19.94 -14.46 -3.66
N VAL A 300 -20.35 -15.17 -4.71
CA VAL A 300 -21.42 -16.17 -4.62
C VAL A 300 -20.98 -17.34 -3.74
N ASN A 301 -21.92 -18.15 -3.30
CA ASN A 301 -21.66 -19.36 -2.51
C ASN A 301 -20.70 -20.30 -3.26
N GLN A 302 -19.52 -20.57 -2.70
CA GLN A 302 -18.47 -21.35 -3.35
C GLN A 302 -18.76 -22.85 -3.28
N THR A 303 -19.61 -23.33 -4.19
CA THR A 303 -20.23 -24.67 -4.20
C THR A 303 -19.23 -25.81 -4.07
N TYR A 304 -18.04 -25.68 -4.68
CA TYR A 304 -16.98 -26.70 -4.62
C TYR A 304 -16.14 -26.62 -3.33
N ALA A 305 -15.95 -25.41 -2.79
CA ALA A 305 -15.18 -25.13 -1.57
C ALA A 305 -16.09 -24.81 -0.37
N GLY A 306 -16.92 -25.78 0.01
CA GLY A 306 -17.70 -25.77 1.27
C GLY A 306 -19.00 -24.95 1.25
N GLY A 307 -19.35 -24.30 0.14
CA GLY A 307 -20.62 -23.59 -0.05
C GLY A 307 -20.73 -22.21 0.62
N SER A 308 -19.74 -21.82 1.43
CA SER A 308 -19.69 -20.48 2.04
C SER A 308 -19.42 -19.39 1.01
N LYS A 309 -19.81 -18.15 1.34
CA LYS A 309 -19.30 -16.96 0.63
C LYS A 309 -17.90 -16.61 1.14
N GLN A 310 -17.10 -16.02 0.26
CA GLN A 310 -15.79 -15.49 0.59
C GLN A 310 -15.79 -13.96 0.46
N THR A 311 -15.04 -13.29 1.32
CA THR A 311 -14.76 -11.86 1.19
C THR A 311 -13.50 -11.68 0.36
N LEU A 312 -13.60 -11.00 -0.78
CA LEU A 312 -12.49 -10.59 -1.61
C LEU A 312 -12.14 -9.13 -1.28
N ARG A 313 -11.04 -8.92 -0.55
CA ARG A 313 -10.64 -7.59 -0.06
C ARG A 313 -9.92 -6.79 -1.14
N ALA A 314 -10.30 -5.53 -1.25
CA ALA A 314 -9.70 -4.54 -2.16
C ALA A 314 -9.90 -3.16 -1.55
N ALA A 315 -8.97 -2.22 -1.74
CA ALA A 315 -9.09 -0.93 -1.04
C ALA A 315 -9.93 0.10 -1.81
N LYS A 316 -10.72 0.87 -1.05
CA LYS A 316 -11.47 2.05 -1.48
C LYS A 316 -10.71 3.31 -1.03
N ALA A 317 -9.59 3.57 -1.67
CA ALA A 317 -8.66 4.63 -1.27
C ALA A 317 -7.80 5.09 -2.46
N LEU A 318 -7.35 6.36 -2.44
CA LEU A 318 -6.29 6.80 -3.33
C LEU A 318 -5.00 6.02 -3.02
N GLY A 319 -4.55 5.23 -4.00
CA GLY A 319 -3.51 4.20 -3.88
C GLY A 319 -4.03 2.78 -4.14
N GLY A 320 -5.35 2.55 -4.06
CA GLY A 320 -5.97 1.23 -4.22
C GLY A 320 -5.43 0.20 -3.25
N THR A 321 -5.55 -1.10 -3.57
CA THR A 321 -5.21 -2.22 -2.66
C THR A 321 -3.76 -2.22 -2.14
N SER A 322 -2.84 -1.47 -2.78
CA SER A 322 -1.50 -1.20 -2.22
C SER A 322 -1.55 -0.55 -0.81
N THR A 323 -2.66 0.10 -0.45
CA THR A 323 -2.89 0.73 0.86
C THR A 323 -3.23 -0.28 1.98
N ILE A 324 -3.68 -1.50 1.66
CA ILE A 324 -4.12 -2.50 2.66
C ILE A 324 -3.43 -3.87 2.55
N ASN A 325 -2.60 -4.09 1.53
CA ASN A 325 -1.89 -5.37 1.33
C ASN A 325 -0.79 -5.64 2.39
N GLY A 326 -0.20 -6.83 2.35
CA GLY A 326 0.87 -7.27 3.28
C GLY A 326 2.23 -6.57 3.14
N LEU A 327 2.35 -5.58 2.24
CA LEU A 327 3.58 -4.85 1.86
C LEU A 327 4.67 -5.69 1.16
N ALA A 328 4.46 -6.97 0.92
CA ALA A 328 5.40 -7.86 0.23
C ALA A 328 5.81 -7.35 -1.17
N TYR A 329 7.10 -7.44 -1.50
CA TYR A 329 7.62 -7.18 -2.85
C TYR A 329 8.47 -8.37 -3.33
N ALA A 330 7.88 -9.15 -4.24
CA ALA A 330 8.51 -10.22 -5.02
C ALA A 330 7.86 -10.23 -6.41
N ARG A 331 8.61 -10.58 -7.46
CA ARG A 331 8.19 -10.35 -8.86
C ARG A 331 7.45 -11.54 -9.49
N ALA A 332 8.11 -12.31 -10.34
CA ALA A 332 7.60 -13.47 -11.06
C ALA A 332 8.77 -14.32 -11.57
N GLN A 333 8.51 -15.54 -12.05
CA GLN A 333 9.53 -16.35 -12.72
C GLN A 333 9.76 -15.85 -14.17
N VAL A 334 10.97 -15.99 -14.73
CA VAL A 334 11.28 -15.67 -16.15
C VAL A 334 10.28 -16.35 -17.10
N ASP A 335 10.25 -17.67 -17.09
CA ASP A 335 9.46 -18.52 -17.98
C ASP A 335 7.94 -18.23 -17.89
N GLN A 336 7.48 -17.75 -16.74
CA GLN A 336 6.09 -17.38 -16.48
C GLN A 336 5.67 -16.09 -17.17
N ILE A 337 6.60 -15.15 -17.36
CA ILE A 337 6.37 -13.93 -18.14
C ILE A 337 6.60 -14.21 -19.62
N ASP A 338 7.63 -14.99 -19.99
CA ASP A 338 7.87 -15.40 -21.38
C ASP A 338 6.69 -16.22 -21.95
N ALA A 339 5.99 -16.97 -21.10
CA ALA A 339 4.73 -17.63 -21.42
C ALA A 339 3.63 -16.67 -21.93
N TRP A 340 3.64 -15.38 -21.55
CA TRP A 340 2.68 -14.39 -22.06
C TRP A 340 2.96 -14.02 -23.53
N GLU A 341 4.22 -13.99 -23.95
CA GLU A 341 4.57 -13.81 -25.37
C GLU A 341 4.23 -15.06 -26.19
N ALA A 342 4.52 -16.26 -25.67
CA ALA A 342 4.12 -17.53 -26.30
C ALA A 342 2.58 -17.67 -26.45
N LEU A 343 1.81 -17.00 -25.59
CA LEU A 343 0.36 -16.88 -25.68
C LEU A 343 -0.11 -16.02 -26.87
N GLY A 344 0.79 -15.25 -27.48
CA GLY A 344 0.56 -14.37 -28.63
C GLY A 344 0.59 -12.88 -28.31
N ASN A 345 1.06 -12.48 -27.12
CA ASN A 345 1.27 -11.08 -26.78
C ASN A 345 2.71 -10.68 -27.14
N GLU A 346 2.97 -10.39 -28.41
CA GLU A 346 4.30 -9.97 -28.87
C GLU A 346 4.83 -8.79 -28.06
N GLY A 347 6.09 -8.88 -27.64
CA GLY A 347 6.74 -7.91 -26.79
C GLY A 347 6.38 -8.03 -25.30
N TRP A 348 5.81 -9.14 -24.83
CA TRP A 348 5.51 -9.40 -23.41
C TRP A 348 6.26 -10.62 -22.86
N ASN A 349 7.58 -10.50 -22.83
CA ASN A 349 8.50 -11.45 -22.20
C ASN A 349 9.29 -10.79 -21.04
N TRP A 350 9.99 -11.56 -20.21
CA TRP A 350 10.77 -11.09 -19.07
C TRP A 350 11.81 -10.04 -19.48
N GLN A 351 12.58 -10.29 -20.54
CA GLN A 351 13.59 -9.35 -21.07
C GLN A 351 12.98 -7.97 -21.36
N SER A 352 11.75 -7.93 -21.88
CA SER A 352 11.01 -6.72 -22.23
C SER A 352 10.29 -6.03 -21.06
N LEU A 353 10.13 -6.72 -19.92
CA LEU A 353 9.36 -6.24 -18.75
C LEU A 353 10.25 -5.92 -17.55
N PHE A 354 11.38 -6.63 -17.38
CA PHE A 354 12.40 -6.38 -16.37
C PHE A 354 12.91 -4.92 -16.30
N PRO A 355 13.13 -4.21 -17.43
CA PRO A 355 13.44 -2.78 -17.39
C PRO A 355 12.35 -1.93 -16.72
N TYR A 356 11.08 -2.33 -16.84
CA TYR A 356 9.93 -1.61 -16.26
C TYR A 356 9.72 -1.94 -14.77
N PHE A 357 10.04 -3.15 -14.32
CA PHE A 357 10.20 -3.43 -12.88
C PHE A 357 11.27 -2.52 -12.26
N LYS A 358 12.40 -2.32 -12.94
CA LYS A 358 13.48 -1.43 -12.49
C LYS A 358 13.18 0.08 -12.68
N LYS A 359 12.24 0.44 -13.56
CA LYS A 359 11.74 1.81 -13.78
C LYS A 359 10.77 2.26 -12.67
N SER A 360 9.98 1.33 -12.11
CA SER A 360 9.07 1.62 -10.99
C SER A 360 9.78 1.67 -9.64
N GLU A 361 10.86 0.90 -9.48
CA GLU A 361 11.49 0.66 -8.18
C GLU A 361 12.58 1.68 -7.77
N GLY A 362 12.49 2.15 -6.52
CA GLY A 362 13.49 2.93 -5.78
C GLY A 362 14.00 2.16 -4.56
N PHE A 363 14.72 1.07 -4.79
CA PHE A 363 15.21 0.15 -3.75
C PHE A 363 16.22 0.82 -2.80
N GLN A 364 15.94 0.70 -1.50
CA GLN A 364 16.73 1.27 -0.42
C GLN A 364 17.76 0.23 0.05
N ILE A 365 19.00 0.37 -0.40
CA ILE A 365 20.13 -0.47 0.01
C ILE A 365 20.22 -0.46 1.56
N PRO A 366 20.10 -1.64 2.22
CA PRO A 366 20.11 -1.71 3.68
C PRO A 366 21.48 -1.39 4.26
N ASP A 367 21.50 -0.73 5.42
CA ASP A 367 22.72 -0.37 6.12
C ASP A 367 23.47 -1.59 6.71
N ALA A 368 24.75 -1.37 7.05
CA ALA A 368 25.64 -2.43 7.53
C ALA A 368 25.19 -3.12 8.84
N ASN A 369 24.35 -2.49 9.67
CA ASN A 369 23.82 -3.13 10.89
C ASN A 369 22.65 -4.06 10.56
N ARG A 370 21.84 -3.70 9.56
CA ARG A 370 20.81 -4.57 8.99
C ARG A 370 21.40 -5.77 8.27
N THR A 371 22.46 -5.58 7.49
CA THR A 371 23.09 -6.71 6.77
C THR A 371 24.00 -7.58 7.64
N ALA A 372 24.36 -7.14 8.86
CA ALA A 372 25.24 -7.87 9.78
C ALA A 372 24.77 -9.29 10.16
N GLY A 373 23.46 -9.58 10.07
CA GLY A 373 22.95 -10.94 10.25
C GLY A 373 23.17 -11.87 9.05
N GLY A 374 23.43 -11.32 7.85
CA GLY A 374 23.59 -12.10 6.61
C GLY A 374 22.27 -12.59 5.98
N HIS A 375 21.14 -12.00 6.36
CA HIS A 375 19.80 -12.53 6.03
C HIS A 375 18.88 -11.54 5.29
N PHE A 376 19.27 -10.28 5.17
CA PHE A 376 18.71 -9.37 4.16
C PHE A 376 19.71 -9.31 3.01
N THR A 377 19.44 -10.10 1.97
CA THR A 377 20.27 -10.23 0.77
C THR A 377 19.54 -9.64 -0.43
N TRP A 378 20.30 -9.15 -1.40
CA TRP A 378 19.81 -8.62 -2.67
C TRP A 378 20.96 -8.61 -3.68
N ASN A 379 20.61 -8.56 -4.97
CA ASN A 379 21.53 -8.29 -6.06
C ASN A 379 21.27 -6.85 -6.54
N VAL A 380 22.28 -5.97 -6.47
CA VAL A 380 22.11 -4.58 -6.93
C VAL A 380 21.82 -4.47 -8.44
N GLU A 381 22.14 -5.51 -9.21
CA GLU A 381 21.84 -5.60 -10.64
C GLU A 381 20.37 -5.97 -10.92
N ASP A 382 19.64 -6.55 -9.96
CA ASP A 382 18.23 -6.91 -10.13
C ASP A 382 17.26 -5.76 -9.77
N HIS A 383 17.71 -4.81 -8.96
CA HIS A 383 16.86 -3.74 -8.41
C HIS A 383 16.93 -2.40 -9.15
N GLY A 384 15.82 -1.67 -9.18
CA GLY A 384 15.79 -0.25 -9.54
C GLY A 384 16.21 0.62 -8.34
N LEU A 385 16.94 1.72 -8.56
CA LEU A 385 17.44 2.61 -7.48
C LEU A 385 16.86 4.04 -7.56
N ALA A 386 15.95 4.32 -8.51
CA ALA A 386 15.52 5.67 -8.85
C ALA A 386 14.05 5.79 -9.29
N GLY A 387 13.30 4.68 -9.30
CA GLY A 387 11.86 4.68 -9.54
C GLY A 387 11.05 5.20 -8.34
N PRO A 388 9.76 5.54 -8.53
CA PRO A 388 8.99 6.22 -7.49
C PRO A 388 8.59 5.35 -6.30
N LEU A 389 8.51 4.02 -6.46
CA LEU A 389 8.14 3.09 -5.41
C LEU A 389 9.35 2.71 -4.56
N LYS A 390 9.44 3.23 -3.34
CA LYS A 390 10.46 2.78 -2.38
C LYS A 390 10.23 1.34 -1.94
N THR A 391 11.26 0.51 -2.09
CA THR A 391 11.29 -0.89 -1.63
C THR A 391 12.47 -1.11 -0.67
N GLY A 392 12.37 -2.10 0.21
CA GLY A 392 13.42 -2.45 1.18
C GLY A 392 12.84 -3.07 2.46
N TRP A 393 13.63 -3.14 3.53
CA TRP A 393 13.19 -3.72 4.81
C TRP A 393 12.83 -2.63 5.83
N ALA A 394 11.76 -2.87 6.61
CA ALA A 394 11.27 -1.93 7.63
C ALA A 394 12.22 -1.85 8.84
N TYR A 395 12.13 -0.78 9.65
CA TYR A 395 12.94 -0.68 10.89
C TYR A 395 12.57 -1.74 11.95
N SER A 396 11.36 -2.31 11.92
CA SER A 396 10.92 -3.38 12.81
C SER A 396 11.48 -4.77 12.47
N GLN A 397 12.05 -4.96 11.27
CA GLN A 397 12.65 -6.22 10.85
C GLN A 397 14.07 -6.34 11.42
N ALA A 398 14.17 -6.90 12.62
CA ALA A 398 15.43 -7.10 13.34
C ALA A 398 16.18 -8.36 12.91
N ASN A 399 17.51 -8.35 13.07
CA ASN A 399 18.33 -9.55 13.00
C ASN A 399 18.10 -10.41 14.26
N THR A 400 17.71 -11.67 14.06
CA THR A 400 17.46 -12.68 15.10
C THR A 400 18.19 -13.98 14.75
N SER A 401 18.11 -15.01 15.59
CA SER A 401 18.63 -16.34 15.27
C SER A 401 17.71 -17.16 14.34
N LEU A 402 16.46 -16.70 14.15
CA LEU A 402 15.44 -17.42 13.36
C LEU A 402 15.82 -17.69 11.90
N PRO A 403 16.44 -16.78 11.13
CA PRO A 403 16.73 -17.04 9.74
C PRO A 403 17.77 -18.16 9.58
N VAL A 404 18.70 -18.31 10.52
CA VAL A 404 19.66 -19.44 10.54
C VAL A 404 18.95 -20.77 10.79
N ILE A 405 18.01 -20.78 11.74
CA ILE A 405 17.19 -21.95 12.10
C ILE A 405 16.33 -22.36 10.90
N LEU A 406 15.59 -21.41 10.33
CA LEU A 406 14.70 -21.65 9.19
C LEU A 406 15.47 -22.06 7.94
N ASN A 407 16.55 -21.38 7.56
CA ASN A 407 17.38 -21.75 6.40
C ASN A 407 17.95 -23.18 6.55
N SER A 408 18.37 -23.55 7.77
CA SER A 408 18.81 -24.92 8.05
C SER A 408 17.68 -25.96 7.93
N THR A 409 16.46 -25.62 8.36
CA THR A 409 15.26 -26.46 8.19
C THR A 409 14.88 -26.60 6.71
N MET A 410 14.91 -25.50 5.95
CA MET A 410 14.56 -25.50 4.52
C MET A 410 15.57 -26.31 3.70
N ARG A 411 16.88 -26.20 3.99
CA ARG A 411 17.90 -27.07 3.40
C ARG A 411 17.68 -28.55 3.68
N ASN A 412 17.21 -28.90 4.89
CA ASN A 412 16.82 -30.27 5.23
C ASN A 412 15.54 -30.75 4.49
N LEU A 413 14.85 -29.86 3.78
CA LEU A 413 13.75 -30.17 2.86
C LEU A 413 14.14 -30.12 1.37
N GLY A 414 15.36 -29.71 1.03
CA GLY A 414 15.84 -29.49 -0.35
C GLY A 414 15.91 -28.02 -0.77
N LEU A 415 15.27 -27.12 -0.02
CA LEU A 415 15.16 -25.70 -0.33
C LEU A 415 16.42 -24.91 0.06
N GLU A 416 17.19 -24.50 -0.93
CA GLU A 416 18.36 -23.63 -0.75
C GLU A 416 17.99 -22.16 -0.47
N TRP A 417 18.94 -21.39 0.05
CA TRP A 417 18.76 -19.94 0.27
C TRP A 417 18.77 -19.19 -1.07
N ASN A 418 17.66 -18.55 -1.41
CA ASN A 418 17.57 -17.63 -2.53
C ASN A 418 18.00 -16.23 -2.09
N SER A 419 19.06 -15.70 -2.71
CA SER A 419 19.61 -14.39 -2.36
C SER A 419 18.77 -13.21 -2.85
N ASP A 420 18.00 -13.38 -3.93
CA ASP A 420 17.11 -12.34 -4.47
C ASP A 420 15.97 -12.90 -5.32
N LEU A 421 14.75 -12.86 -4.75
CA LEU A 421 13.49 -13.27 -5.38
C LEU A 421 13.07 -12.39 -6.59
N ASN A 422 13.77 -11.29 -6.84
CA ASN A 422 13.43 -10.31 -7.88
C ASN A 422 14.25 -10.51 -9.17
N SER A 423 15.21 -11.44 -9.14
CA SER A 423 16.07 -11.85 -10.27
C SER A 423 15.34 -12.49 -11.45
N GLY A 424 14.11 -12.99 -11.22
CA GLY A 424 13.38 -13.85 -12.17
C GLY A 424 13.46 -15.34 -11.82
N TYR A 425 14.24 -15.71 -10.80
CA TYR A 425 14.27 -17.06 -10.23
C TYR A 425 13.84 -17.00 -8.77
N MET A 426 12.63 -17.48 -8.49
CA MET A 426 11.97 -17.31 -7.19
C MET A 426 12.11 -18.50 -6.25
N ASN A 427 12.45 -19.69 -6.76
CA ASN A 427 12.51 -20.93 -5.96
C ASN A 427 13.47 -20.83 -4.75
N GLY A 428 13.17 -21.59 -3.69
CA GLY A 428 13.99 -21.66 -2.47
C GLY A 428 13.45 -20.83 -1.30
N PHE A 429 14.30 -20.53 -0.31
CA PHE A 429 13.94 -19.84 0.93
C PHE A 429 14.63 -18.47 1.06
N SER A 430 13.91 -17.43 1.49
CA SER A 430 14.44 -16.06 1.55
C SER A 430 13.70 -15.14 2.54
N VAL A 431 14.13 -13.87 2.61
CA VAL A 431 13.42 -12.76 3.25
C VAL A 431 13.17 -11.66 2.23
N MET A 432 11.97 -11.65 1.65
CA MET A 432 11.56 -10.64 0.67
C MET A 432 11.71 -9.19 1.19
N PRO A 433 12.04 -8.23 0.32
CA PRO A 433 11.85 -6.81 0.61
C PRO A 433 10.35 -6.46 0.66
N ARG A 434 10.03 -5.24 1.10
CA ARG A 434 8.68 -4.71 1.26
C ARG A 434 8.54 -3.34 0.61
N THR A 435 7.33 -2.93 0.23
CA THR A 435 7.00 -1.60 -0.28
C THR A 435 6.89 -0.60 0.87
N VAL A 436 8.02 -0.06 1.33
CA VAL A 436 8.10 0.83 2.50
C VAL A 436 9.01 2.02 2.21
N ASP A 437 8.63 3.21 2.65
CA ASP A 437 9.58 4.30 2.85
C ASP A 437 10.28 4.02 4.19
N GLN A 438 11.55 3.63 4.10
CA GLN A 438 12.31 3.25 5.28
C GLN A 438 12.59 4.47 6.15
N ALA A 439 12.95 5.61 5.56
CA ALA A 439 13.36 6.81 6.29
C ALA A 439 12.20 7.48 7.05
N ALA A 440 10.99 7.45 6.48
CA ALA A 440 9.77 7.85 7.17
C ALA A 440 9.16 6.73 8.04
N ASN A 441 9.61 5.48 7.85
CA ASN A 441 9.06 4.25 8.43
C ASN A 441 7.54 4.12 8.20
N VAL A 442 7.11 4.24 6.94
CA VAL A 442 5.70 4.09 6.53
C VAL A 442 5.56 3.09 5.39
N ARG A 443 4.35 2.55 5.23
CA ARG A 443 3.91 1.91 3.98
C ARG A 443 4.20 2.84 2.79
N GLU A 444 4.80 2.31 1.72
CA GLU A 444 4.87 2.99 0.42
C GLU A 444 3.72 2.49 -0.47
N ASP A 445 2.54 3.08 -0.28
CA ASP A 445 1.41 2.86 -1.18
C ASP A 445 1.60 3.60 -2.52
N ALA A 446 0.81 3.21 -3.53
CA ALA A 446 0.89 3.78 -4.87
C ALA A 446 0.64 5.29 -4.91
N ALA A 447 -0.06 5.87 -3.94
CA ALA A 447 -0.25 7.32 -3.87
C ALA A 447 0.97 8.05 -3.30
N ARG A 448 1.68 7.46 -2.33
CA ARG A 448 2.99 7.95 -1.84
C ARG A 448 4.07 7.85 -2.91
N ALA A 449 4.09 6.77 -3.68
CA ALA A 449 5.01 6.60 -4.80
C ALA A 449 4.69 7.53 -5.98
N TYR A 450 3.48 7.45 -6.54
CA TYR A 450 3.16 8.02 -7.86
C TYR A 450 2.27 9.27 -7.84
N TYR A 451 1.64 9.66 -6.72
CA TYR A 451 0.74 10.81 -6.68
C TYR A 451 1.27 11.98 -5.84
N TYR A 452 1.40 11.83 -4.52
CA TYR A 452 1.73 12.93 -3.60
C TYR A 452 3.06 13.68 -3.90
N PRO A 453 4.10 13.07 -4.51
CA PRO A 453 5.30 13.81 -4.93
C PRO A 453 5.12 14.67 -6.21
N TYR A 454 3.96 14.57 -6.88
CA TYR A 454 3.70 15.11 -8.21
C TYR A 454 2.43 15.99 -8.32
N VAL A 455 1.69 16.16 -7.22
CA VAL A 455 0.44 16.98 -7.11
C VAL A 455 0.58 18.43 -7.57
N GLN A 456 1.80 18.96 -7.62
CA GLN A 456 2.12 20.29 -8.13
C GLN A 456 2.06 20.42 -9.66
N ARG A 457 1.83 19.33 -10.40
CA ARG A 457 1.65 19.34 -11.86
C ARG A 457 0.26 19.92 -12.20
N PRO A 458 0.16 21.10 -12.85
CA PRO A 458 -1.13 21.78 -13.07
C PRO A 458 -2.06 21.05 -14.05
N ASN A 459 -1.55 20.01 -14.71
CA ASN A 459 -2.23 19.13 -15.68
C ASN A 459 -2.59 17.75 -15.10
N LEU A 460 -2.28 17.47 -13.83
CA LEU A 460 -2.62 16.23 -13.13
C LEU A 460 -3.70 16.49 -12.07
N HIS A 461 -4.91 16.03 -12.34
CA HIS A 461 -6.10 16.29 -11.51
C HIS A 461 -6.58 14.99 -10.85
N VAL A 462 -7.16 15.12 -9.66
CA VAL A 462 -7.84 14.00 -8.99
C VAL A 462 -9.27 14.40 -8.64
N ARG A 463 -10.19 13.45 -8.70
CA ARG A 463 -11.54 13.60 -8.18
C ARG A 463 -11.85 12.43 -7.25
N LEU A 464 -11.65 12.69 -5.96
CA LEU A 464 -11.88 11.73 -4.87
C LEU A 464 -13.37 11.53 -4.59
N ASN A 465 -13.69 10.50 -3.81
CA ASN A 465 -15.04 10.14 -3.37
C ASN A 465 -16.06 10.01 -4.51
N THR A 466 -15.60 9.76 -5.74
CA THR A 466 -16.38 9.82 -6.97
C THR A 466 -16.38 8.45 -7.65
N VAL A 467 -17.53 7.79 -7.63
CA VAL A 467 -17.73 6.49 -8.29
C VAL A 467 -18.00 6.72 -9.78
N ALA A 468 -17.19 6.09 -10.63
CA ALA A 468 -17.48 5.92 -12.05
C ALA A 468 -18.45 4.73 -12.24
N SER A 469 -19.49 4.91 -13.05
CA SER A 469 -20.52 3.89 -13.29
C SER A 469 -20.35 3.18 -14.64
N LYS A 470 -20.15 3.95 -15.73
CA LYS A 470 -20.00 3.44 -17.10
C LYS A 470 -19.42 4.48 -18.04
N LEU A 471 -19.08 4.09 -19.26
CA LEU A 471 -18.66 4.96 -20.34
C LEU A 471 -19.85 5.50 -21.15
N THR A 472 -19.68 6.64 -21.79
CA THR A 472 -20.54 7.14 -22.87
C THR A 472 -19.84 6.99 -24.22
N TRP A 473 -20.61 6.79 -25.29
CA TRP A 473 -20.10 6.55 -26.64
C TRP A 473 -20.48 7.68 -27.59
N LYS A 474 -19.56 8.08 -28.48
CA LYS A 474 -19.83 9.05 -29.54
C LYS A 474 -20.88 8.49 -30.51
N ALA A 475 -21.89 9.30 -30.83
CA ALA A 475 -22.87 8.96 -31.85
C ALA A 475 -22.19 8.76 -33.23
N ASP A 476 -22.80 7.93 -34.08
CA ASP A 476 -22.47 7.72 -35.48
C ASP A 476 -21.00 7.34 -35.81
N SER A 477 -20.24 6.88 -34.80
CA SER A 477 -18.88 6.37 -34.98
C SER A 477 -18.89 4.93 -35.51
N THR A 478 -18.09 4.67 -36.55
CA THR A 478 -17.98 3.34 -37.18
C THR A 478 -17.29 2.29 -36.30
N THR A 479 -16.44 2.72 -35.39
CA THR A 479 -15.83 1.91 -34.33
C THR A 479 -16.18 2.54 -32.98
N PRO A 480 -16.77 1.82 -32.02
CA PRO A 480 -17.09 2.33 -30.69
C PRO A 480 -15.98 3.16 -30.06
N THR A 481 -16.21 4.48 -30.02
CA THR A 481 -15.29 5.48 -29.51
C THR A 481 -15.94 6.11 -28.29
N ALA A 482 -15.33 5.96 -27.12
CA ALA A 482 -15.83 6.54 -25.89
C ALA A 482 -15.68 8.08 -25.92
N GLU A 483 -16.66 8.78 -25.38
CA GLU A 483 -16.66 10.25 -25.23
C GLU A 483 -16.38 10.68 -23.80
N GLY A 484 -16.73 9.88 -22.80
CA GLY A 484 -16.57 10.24 -21.40
C GLY A 484 -16.96 9.14 -20.41
N VAL A 485 -16.85 9.47 -19.12
CA VAL A 485 -17.18 8.61 -18.00
C VAL A 485 -18.38 9.20 -17.25
N VAL A 486 -19.40 8.37 -17.04
CA VAL A 486 -20.56 8.66 -16.18
C VAL A 486 -20.12 8.54 -14.72
N VAL A 487 -20.32 9.59 -13.93
CA VAL A 487 -19.98 9.65 -12.51
C VAL A 487 -21.18 10.09 -11.66
N SER A 488 -20.97 10.30 -10.36
CA SER A 488 -21.96 10.94 -9.47
C SER A 488 -23.33 10.24 -9.47
N HIS A 489 -23.35 8.90 -9.52
CA HIS A 489 -24.54 8.05 -9.64
C HIS A 489 -25.42 8.34 -10.88
N GLY A 490 -24.82 8.72 -12.01
CA GLY A 490 -25.53 8.97 -13.26
C GLY A 490 -25.89 10.44 -13.53
N VAL A 491 -25.54 11.35 -12.61
CA VAL A 491 -25.89 12.78 -12.70
C VAL A 491 -24.97 13.57 -13.64
N GLU A 492 -23.78 13.05 -13.94
CA GLU A 492 -22.68 13.82 -14.55
C GLU A 492 -21.86 12.96 -15.50
N VAL A 493 -21.31 13.58 -16.55
CA VAL A 493 -20.41 12.94 -17.53
C VAL A 493 -19.18 13.82 -17.75
N ILE A 494 -18.01 13.31 -17.42
CA ILE A 494 -16.72 13.98 -17.66
C ILE A 494 -16.12 13.43 -18.95
N LYS A 495 -15.70 14.29 -19.88
CA LYS A 495 -15.31 13.88 -21.24
C LYS A 495 -13.81 13.62 -21.41
N ALA A 496 -13.48 12.66 -22.27
CA ALA A 496 -12.13 12.37 -22.71
C ALA A 496 -11.92 12.82 -24.17
N ASN A 497 -10.93 13.67 -24.40
CA ASN A 497 -10.56 14.13 -25.75
C ASN A 497 -9.85 13.01 -26.52
N LYS A 498 -9.04 12.18 -25.81
CA LYS A 498 -8.22 11.10 -26.38
C LYS A 498 -8.73 9.73 -25.94
N GLU A 499 -8.32 9.24 -24.76
CA GLU A 499 -8.58 7.86 -24.31
C GLU A 499 -9.11 7.79 -22.86
N ILE A 500 -9.79 6.68 -22.56
CA ILE A 500 -10.22 6.34 -21.20
C ILE A 500 -9.52 5.04 -20.78
N ILE A 501 -8.86 5.08 -19.62
CA ILE A 501 -8.14 3.94 -19.05
C ILE A 501 -8.90 3.46 -17.81
N LEU A 502 -9.36 2.20 -17.84
CA LEU A 502 -9.94 1.53 -16.68
C LEU A 502 -8.82 0.91 -15.84
N SER A 503 -8.71 1.31 -14.58
CA SER A 503 -7.74 0.81 -13.60
C SER A 503 -8.42 0.53 -12.26
N ALA A 504 -9.71 0.15 -12.30
CA ALA A 504 -10.55 -0.07 -11.12
C ALA A 504 -10.31 -1.44 -10.44
N GLY A 505 -9.47 -2.30 -11.04
CA GLY A 505 -9.14 -3.62 -10.53
C GLY A 505 -9.96 -4.74 -11.20
N ALA A 506 -9.44 -5.96 -11.15
CA ALA A 506 -10.02 -7.14 -11.80
C ALA A 506 -11.49 -7.41 -11.42
N LEU A 507 -11.95 -6.95 -10.26
CA LEU A 507 -13.32 -7.14 -9.78
C LEU A 507 -14.29 -6.03 -10.22
N VAL A 508 -13.82 -4.97 -10.89
CA VAL A 508 -14.63 -3.77 -11.21
C VAL A 508 -14.45 -3.28 -12.66
N SER A 509 -13.24 -3.28 -13.20
CA SER A 509 -12.99 -2.93 -14.60
C SER A 509 -13.83 -3.73 -15.63
N PRO A 510 -14.04 -5.06 -15.51
CA PRO A 510 -14.98 -5.77 -16.39
C PRO A 510 -16.44 -5.28 -16.21
N LEU A 511 -16.87 -5.01 -14.98
CA LEU A 511 -18.24 -4.55 -14.70
C LEU A 511 -18.52 -3.17 -15.33
N ILE A 512 -17.52 -2.28 -15.35
CA ILE A 512 -17.62 -0.98 -16.03
C ILE A 512 -17.73 -1.16 -17.55
N LEU A 513 -17.02 -2.13 -18.14
CA LEU A 513 -17.21 -2.50 -19.55
C LEU A 513 -18.63 -3.02 -19.80
N GLU A 514 -19.14 -3.93 -18.96
CA GLU A 514 -20.49 -4.48 -19.10
C GLU A 514 -21.58 -3.41 -18.99
N LEU A 515 -21.52 -2.53 -17.97
CA LEU A 515 -22.45 -1.39 -17.85
C LEU A 515 -22.36 -0.40 -19.02
N SER A 516 -21.25 -0.42 -19.78
CA SER A 516 -21.04 0.34 -21.01
C SER A 516 -21.52 -0.38 -22.28
N GLY A 517 -21.99 -1.63 -22.17
CA GLY A 517 -22.39 -2.47 -23.30
C GLY A 517 -21.24 -3.22 -23.99
N VAL A 518 -20.09 -3.39 -23.34
CA VAL A 518 -18.94 -4.15 -23.83
C VAL A 518 -18.81 -5.43 -23.02
N GLY A 519 -19.19 -6.57 -23.60
CA GLY A 519 -19.22 -7.84 -22.86
C GLY A 519 -20.00 -8.93 -23.58
N ASN A 520 -20.54 -9.88 -22.80
CA ASN A 520 -21.36 -10.98 -23.31
C ASN A 520 -22.78 -10.51 -23.65
N PRO A 521 -23.22 -10.58 -24.93
CA PRO A 521 -24.56 -10.13 -25.33
C PRO A 521 -25.68 -10.77 -24.52
N ASP A 522 -25.57 -12.03 -24.09
CA ASP A 522 -26.63 -12.70 -23.33
C ASP A 522 -26.76 -12.13 -21.91
N VAL A 523 -25.63 -11.85 -21.25
CA VAL A 523 -25.59 -11.16 -19.94
C VAL A 523 -26.18 -9.75 -20.08
N LEU A 524 -25.70 -8.97 -21.05
CA LEU A 524 -26.12 -7.59 -21.28
C LEU A 524 -27.62 -7.48 -21.61
N ASN A 525 -28.10 -8.30 -22.55
CA ASN A 525 -29.50 -8.29 -22.98
C ASN A 525 -30.43 -8.74 -21.84
N SER A 526 -30.02 -9.67 -20.98
CA SER A 526 -30.83 -10.10 -19.82
C SER A 526 -31.11 -8.97 -18.82
N LEU A 527 -30.23 -7.97 -18.76
CA LEU A 527 -30.34 -6.76 -17.93
C LEU A 527 -30.86 -5.54 -18.72
N GLY A 528 -31.25 -5.71 -19.99
CA GLY A 528 -31.71 -4.62 -20.86
C GLY A 528 -30.62 -3.66 -21.33
N ILE A 529 -29.34 -4.00 -21.17
CA ILE A 529 -28.22 -3.21 -21.67
C ILE A 529 -28.02 -3.51 -23.15
N LYS A 530 -28.07 -2.46 -23.99
CA LYS A 530 -27.74 -2.58 -25.41
C LYS A 530 -26.26 -2.95 -25.57
N THR A 531 -25.98 -4.08 -26.23
CA THR A 531 -24.63 -4.42 -26.66
C THR A 531 -24.07 -3.37 -27.63
N VAL A 532 -22.87 -2.88 -27.34
CA VAL A 532 -22.06 -1.95 -28.13
C VAL A 532 -20.86 -2.68 -28.75
N VAL A 533 -20.23 -3.58 -27.99
CA VAL A 533 -19.22 -4.53 -28.50
C VAL A 533 -19.53 -5.92 -27.95
N ASP A 534 -19.70 -6.87 -28.86
CA ASP A 534 -19.72 -8.31 -28.56
C ASP A 534 -18.30 -8.78 -28.23
N LEU A 535 -18.03 -8.98 -26.94
CA LEU A 535 -16.75 -9.39 -26.40
C LEU A 535 -16.99 -10.29 -25.18
N PRO A 536 -17.45 -11.54 -25.40
CA PRO A 536 -18.18 -12.28 -24.38
C PRO A 536 -17.31 -12.78 -23.22
N THR A 537 -15.99 -12.71 -23.35
CA THR A 537 -15.02 -13.07 -22.31
C THR A 537 -14.69 -11.92 -21.34
N VAL A 538 -15.36 -10.76 -21.42
CA VAL A 538 -15.33 -9.77 -20.32
C VAL A 538 -15.92 -10.40 -19.07
N GLY A 539 -15.20 -10.31 -17.95
CA GLY A 539 -15.59 -10.94 -16.68
C GLY A 539 -15.14 -12.38 -16.52
N GLU A 540 -14.90 -13.10 -17.62
CA GLU A 540 -14.51 -14.51 -17.66
C GLU A 540 -13.02 -14.75 -17.39
N ASN A 541 -12.64 -16.01 -17.14
CA ASN A 541 -11.25 -16.43 -16.86
C ASN A 541 -10.63 -15.79 -15.59
N LEU A 542 -11.49 -15.37 -14.64
CA LEU A 542 -11.07 -14.92 -13.32
C LEU A 542 -10.24 -16.02 -12.65
N GLN A 543 -9.05 -15.66 -12.18
CA GLN A 543 -8.20 -16.54 -11.35
C GLN A 543 -7.94 -15.82 -10.03
N ASP A 544 -8.02 -16.54 -8.92
CA ASP A 544 -7.53 -16.11 -7.61
C ASP A 544 -6.96 -17.32 -6.87
N GLN A 545 -5.98 -17.10 -6.00
CA GLN A 545 -5.35 -18.15 -5.21
C GLN A 545 -6.17 -18.39 -3.93
N LEU A 546 -6.12 -19.62 -3.42
CA LEU A 546 -6.77 -20.01 -2.16
C LEU A 546 -5.70 -20.07 -1.06
N ASN A 547 -5.95 -19.37 0.06
CA ASN A 547 -4.99 -19.20 1.15
C ASN A 547 -5.54 -19.82 2.45
N ASN A 548 -4.66 -20.53 3.18
CA ASN A 548 -4.92 -21.08 4.51
C ASN A 548 -3.79 -20.68 5.48
N GLU A 549 -4.12 -20.61 6.77
CA GLU A 549 -3.13 -20.53 7.86
C GLU A 549 -2.92 -21.92 8.50
N GLN A 550 -1.73 -22.17 9.06
CA GLN A 550 -1.49 -23.13 10.14
C GLN A 550 -0.83 -22.44 11.34
N VAL A 551 -1.21 -22.86 12.55
CA VAL A 551 -0.72 -22.29 13.81
C VAL A 551 -0.12 -23.38 14.69
N PHE A 552 1.06 -23.12 15.27
CA PHE A 552 1.78 -24.03 16.15
C PHE A 552 2.20 -23.32 17.44
N SER A 553 2.18 -24.03 18.56
CA SER A 553 2.65 -23.52 19.85
C SER A 553 4.18 -23.46 19.90
N ILE A 554 4.73 -22.39 20.48
CA ILE A 554 6.18 -22.28 20.74
C ILE A 554 6.54 -23.14 21.96
N ALA A 555 7.64 -23.89 21.89
CA ALA A 555 8.08 -24.71 23.02
C ALA A 555 8.48 -23.85 24.24
N ASN A 556 7.93 -24.20 25.42
CA ASN A 556 7.91 -23.39 26.66
C ASN A 556 9.27 -22.86 27.16
N ASN A 557 10.38 -23.46 26.72
CA ASN A 557 11.75 -23.05 27.07
C ASN A 557 12.31 -21.96 26.15
N PHE A 558 11.59 -21.53 25.12
CA PHE A 558 11.99 -20.47 24.19
C PHE A 558 11.08 -19.26 24.26
N LYS A 559 11.63 -18.10 23.92
CA LYS A 559 10.87 -16.87 23.63
C LYS A 559 11.30 -16.39 22.26
N VAL A 560 10.37 -16.39 21.31
CA VAL A 560 10.58 -15.84 19.98
C VAL A 560 10.15 -14.37 20.00
N SER A 561 11.00 -13.49 19.47
CA SER A 561 10.73 -12.06 19.37
C SER A 561 11.25 -11.51 18.05
N GLY A 562 10.53 -10.52 17.51
CA GLY A 562 10.70 -10.03 16.13
C GLY A 562 9.38 -10.12 15.35
N GLY A 563 9.32 -9.45 14.21
CA GLY A 563 8.17 -9.44 13.29
C GLY A 563 8.60 -9.60 11.84
N THR A 564 9.70 -10.32 11.60
CA THR A 564 10.21 -10.60 10.25
C THR A 564 9.46 -11.80 9.69
N THR A 565 8.71 -11.59 8.61
CA THR A 565 8.17 -12.69 7.80
C THR A 565 9.27 -13.26 6.90
N TYR A 566 9.35 -14.58 6.86
CA TYR A 566 10.21 -15.35 5.95
C TYR A 566 9.34 -16.04 4.89
N VAL A 567 9.91 -16.42 3.75
CA VAL A 567 9.16 -17.07 2.66
C VAL A 567 9.92 -18.24 2.07
N ALA A 568 9.19 -19.32 1.76
CA ALA A 568 9.65 -20.41 0.91
C ALA A 568 8.79 -20.51 -0.36
N TYR A 569 9.46 -20.73 -1.48
CA TYR A 569 8.89 -21.00 -2.80
C TYR A 569 9.34 -22.39 -3.28
N PRO A 570 8.73 -23.48 -2.78
CA PRO A 570 9.00 -24.82 -3.28
C PRO A 570 8.43 -25.04 -4.69
N SER A 571 9.14 -25.83 -5.50
CA SER A 571 8.62 -26.35 -6.77
C SER A 571 7.73 -27.58 -6.56
N ALA A 572 7.25 -28.17 -7.66
CA ALA A 572 6.58 -29.46 -7.61
C ALA A 572 7.51 -30.58 -7.09
N SER A 573 8.78 -30.60 -7.48
CA SER A 573 9.72 -31.65 -7.04
C SER A 573 10.13 -31.54 -5.57
N ASP A 574 10.17 -30.33 -4.99
CA ASP A 574 10.34 -30.15 -3.53
C ASP A 574 9.19 -30.78 -2.73
N ILE A 575 7.94 -30.61 -3.20
CA ILE A 575 6.73 -31.06 -2.52
C ILE A 575 6.48 -32.56 -2.70
N PHE A 576 6.39 -33.04 -3.95
CA PHE A 576 6.04 -34.43 -4.25
C PHE A 576 7.25 -35.38 -4.26
N GLY A 577 8.48 -34.86 -4.35
CA GLY A 577 9.71 -35.66 -4.35
C GLY A 577 9.70 -36.76 -5.39
N ASN A 578 9.88 -38.02 -4.95
CA ASN A 578 9.88 -39.19 -5.83
C ASN A 578 8.53 -39.44 -6.54
N GLN A 579 7.42 -38.83 -6.10
CA GLN A 579 6.11 -38.99 -6.74
C GLN A 579 5.85 -38.00 -7.88
N THR A 580 6.70 -36.97 -8.05
CA THR A 580 6.47 -35.86 -8.99
C THR A 580 6.10 -36.32 -10.41
N ASN A 581 6.82 -37.30 -10.97
CA ASN A 581 6.54 -37.83 -12.32
C ASN A 581 5.19 -38.57 -12.43
N ALA A 582 4.73 -39.22 -11.35
CA ALA A 582 3.43 -39.90 -11.33
C ALA A 582 2.29 -38.89 -11.18
N VAL A 583 2.47 -37.89 -10.31
CA VAL A 583 1.56 -36.76 -10.10
C VAL A 583 1.41 -35.94 -11.38
N ALA A 584 2.53 -35.59 -12.03
CA ALA A 584 2.56 -34.90 -13.30
C ALA A 584 1.75 -35.67 -14.36
N THR A 585 2.02 -36.97 -14.54
CA THR A 585 1.30 -37.84 -15.49
C THR A 585 -0.20 -37.89 -15.19
N LYS A 586 -0.61 -38.15 -13.92
CA LYS A 586 -2.03 -38.15 -13.48
C LYS A 586 -2.79 -36.94 -14.04
N TYR A 587 -2.21 -35.75 -13.84
CA TYR A 587 -2.87 -34.51 -14.23
C TYR A 587 -2.75 -34.18 -15.71
N LYS A 588 -1.66 -34.56 -16.40
CA LYS A 588 -1.52 -34.32 -17.85
C LYS A 588 -2.63 -35.02 -18.63
N ASP A 589 -2.97 -36.24 -18.23
CA ASP A 589 -4.04 -37.05 -18.83
C ASP A 589 -5.44 -36.48 -18.50
N ALA A 590 -5.58 -35.75 -17.39
CA ALA A 590 -6.85 -35.16 -16.94
C ALA A 590 -7.17 -33.78 -17.54
N LEU A 591 -6.18 -33.03 -18.06
CA LEU A 591 -6.37 -31.67 -18.58
C LEU A 591 -7.52 -31.51 -19.60
N PRO A 592 -7.78 -32.44 -20.54
CA PRO A 592 -8.90 -32.33 -21.48
C PRO A 592 -10.27 -32.38 -20.79
N ALA A 593 -10.40 -33.15 -19.71
CA ALA A 593 -11.63 -33.23 -18.92
C ALA A 593 -11.84 -31.94 -18.11
N TYR A 594 -10.79 -31.43 -17.47
CA TYR A 594 -10.83 -30.14 -16.76
C TYR A 594 -11.20 -28.99 -17.69
N ALA A 595 -10.60 -28.92 -18.88
CA ALA A 595 -10.89 -27.88 -19.86
C ALA A 595 -12.35 -27.92 -20.35
N ALA A 596 -12.92 -29.12 -20.51
CA ALA A 596 -14.34 -29.29 -20.82
C ALA A 596 -15.26 -28.90 -19.64
N GLN A 597 -14.89 -29.26 -18.41
CA GLN A 597 -15.64 -28.93 -17.20
C GLN A 597 -15.70 -27.41 -16.96
N VAL A 598 -14.57 -26.72 -17.12
CA VAL A 598 -14.47 -25.25 -16.97
C VAL A 598 -15.20 -24.52 -18.10
N ALA A 599 -15.11 -24.99 -19.35
CA ALA A 599 -15.91 -24.45 -20.45
C ALA A 599 -17.42 -24.61 -20.18
N ALA A 600 -17.87 -25.78 -19.73
CA ALA A 600 -19.28 -26.00 -19.42
C ALA A 600 -19.80 -25.06 -18.31
N ALA A 601 -18.96 -24.71 -17.32
CA ALA A 601 -19.33 -23.83 -16.21
C ALA A 601 -19.48 -22.35 -16.58
N ASN A 602 -19.04 -21.92 -17.77
CA ASN A 602 -19.38 -20.62 -18.37
C ASN A 602 -20.15 -20.73 -19.70
N GLY A 603 -20.93 -21.80 -19.89
CA GLY A 603 -21.75 -21.97 -21.09
C GLY A 603 -20.97 -22.17 -22.39
N ASN A 604 -19.67 -22.45 -22.32
CA ASN A 604 -18.67 -22.50 -23.40
C ASN A 604 -18.31 -21.13 -23.99
N VAL A 605 -18.55 -20.03 -23.26
CA VAL A 605 -18.05 -18.69 -23.62
C VAL A 605 -16.52 -18.71 -23.75
N THR A 606 -15.82 -19.36 -22.81
CA THR A 606 -14.43 -19.75 -23.02
C THR A 606 -14.39 -21.19 -23.53
N LYS A 607 -13.78 -21.39 -24.70
CA LYS A 607 -13.78 -22.70 -25.38
C LYS A 607 -12.87 -23.70 -24.65
N ALA A 608 -13.32 -24.95 -24.53
CA ALA A 608 -12.51 -26.05 -24.02
C ALA A 608 -11.17 -26.23 -24.77
N SER A 609 -11.10 -25.89 -26.06
CA SER A 609 -9.87 -25.91 -26.85
C SER A 609 -8.82 -24.88 -26.40
N ASP A 610 -9.26 -23.70 -25.96
CA ASP A 610 -8.38 -22.63 -25.48
C ASP A 610 -7.98 -22.89 -24.02
N LEU A 611 -8.94 -23.32 -23.18
CA LEU A 611 -8.68 -23.80 -21.82
C LEU A 611 -7.68 -24.97 -21.79
N LEU A 612 -7.79 -25.93 -22.70
CA LEU A 612 -6.81 -27.04 -22.80
C LEU A 612 -5.41 -26.55 -23.16
N ARG A 613 -5.29 -25.54 -24.03
CA ARG A 613 -3.98 -24.92 -24.32
C ARG A 613 -3.46 -24.17 -23.08
N PHE A 614 -4.31 -23.43 -22.39
CA PHE A 614 -3.94 -22.73 -21.16
C PHE A 614 -3.47 -23.69 -20.06
N PHE A 615 -4.20 -24.79 -19.86
CA PHE A 615 -3.89 -25.79 -18.83
C PHE A 615 -2.66 -26.61 -19.21
N THR A 616 -2.45 -26.94 -20.48
CA THR A 616 -1.19 -27.57 -20.94
C THR A 616 0.00 -26.66 -20.65
N GLN A 617 -0.09 -25.36 -21.00
CA GLN A 617 0.98 -24.39 -20.74
C GLN A 617 1.26 -24.23 -19.23
N GLN A 618 0.21 -24.13 -18.41
CA GLN A 618 0.33 -24.05 -16.95
C GLN A 618 0.92 -25.32 -16.33
N TRP A 619 0.53 -26.51 -16.82
CA TRP A 619 1.11 -27.80 -16.42
C TRP A 619 2.59 -27.89 -16.82
N ASP A 620 2.96 -27.49 -18.04
CA ASP A 620 4.33 -27.59 -18.53
C ASP A 620 5.27 -26.64 -17.75
N LEU A 621 4.78 -25.47 -17.35
CA LEU A 621 5.50 -24.57 -16.43
C LEU A 621 5.70 -25.19 -15.03
N ILE A 622 4.67 -25.80 -14.45
CA ILE A 622 4.75 -26.41 -13.11
C ILE A 622 5.70 -27.62 -13.08
N PHE A 623 5.57 -28.53 -14.05
CA PHE A 623 6.20 -29.86 -13.99
C PHE A 623 7.43 -30.04 -14.89
N ASN A 624 7.62 -29.22 -15.94
CA ASN A 624 8.88 -29.22 -16.72
C ASN A 624 9.75 -27.99 -16.40
N GLY A 625 9.13 -26.84 -16.12
CA GLY A 625 9.82 -25.59 -15.78
C GLY A 625 10.20 -25.47 -14.29
N GLU A 626 9.76 -26.42 -13.44
CA GLU A 626 10.00 -26.41 -11.99
C GLU A 626 9.65 -25.06 -11.32
N LEU A 627 8.62 -24.38 -11.82
CA LEU A 627 8.13 -23.13 -11.22
C LEU A 627 7.76 -23.32 -9.74
N PRO A 628 7.84 -22.25 -8.92
CA PRO A 628 7.23 -22.24 -7.60
C PRO A 628 5.77 -22.69 -7.65
N PHE A 629 5.51 -23.81 -6.97
CA PHE A 629 4.21 -24.48 -6.89
C PHE A 629 3.33 -23.82 -5.82
N ALA A 630 3.95 -23.40 -4.72
CA ALA A 630 3.31 -22.72 -3.60
C ALA A 630 4.16 -21.57 -3.09
N GLU A 631 3.52 -20.64 -2.38
CA GLU A 631 4.20 -19.75 -1.43
C GLU A 631 3.86 -20.21 -0.01
N ILE A 632 4.87 -20.21 0.87
CA ILE A 632 4.71 -20.56 2.28
C ILE A 632 5.43 -19.49 3.11
N LEU A 633 4.66 -18.68 3.83
CA LEU A 633 5.16 -17.65 4.74
C LEU A 633 5.42 -18.25 6.13
N PHE A 634 6.46 -17.79 6.82
CA PHE A 634 6.76 -18.19 8.20
C PHE A 634 6.93 -16.94 9.07
N TYR A 635 6.19 -16.85 10.17
CA TYR A 635 6.24 -15.72 11.10
C TYR A 635 5.79 -16.13 12.52
N ASN A 636 5.89 -15.21 13.48
CA ASN A 636 5.47 -15.43 14.86
C ASN A 636 4.48 -14.34 15.31
N THR A 637 3.35 -14.75 15.87
CA THR A 637 2.25 -13.85 16.24
C THR A 637 1.71 -14.22 17.61
N ASN A 638 1.49 -13.25 18.50
CA ASN A 638 0.83 -13.44 19.80
C ASN A 638 1.43 -14.55 20.71
N GLY A 639 2.70 -14.94 20.50
CA GLY A 639 3.35 -16.04 21.24
C GLY A 639 3.18 -17.44 20.62
N ALA A 640 2.64 -17.52 19.40
CA ALA A 640 2.59 -18.71 18.56
C ALA A 640 3.46 -18.55 17.30
N TRP A 641 3.75 -19.67 16.65
CA TRP A 641 4.18 -19.73 15.26
C TRP A 641 2.95 -19.70 14.34
N SER A 642 3.03 -18.92 13.26
CA SER A 642 2.04 -18.90 12.18
C SER A 642 2.72 -19.19 10.84
N THR A 643 1.98 -19.81 9.93
CA THR A 643 2.31 -19.88 8.50
C THR A 643 1.06 -19.68 7.67
N GLU A 644 1.10 -18.73 6.74
CA GLU A 644 0.11 -18.63 5.66
C GLU A 644 0.71 -19.28 4.41
N TYR A 645 -0.10 -20.00 3.65
CA TYR A 645 0.33 -20.63 2.40
C TYR A 645 -0.80 -20.71 1.39
N TRP A 646 -0.41 -20.78 0.12
CA TRP A 646 -1.31 -20.92 -1.01
C TRP A 646 -0.61 -21.61 -2.18
N THR A 647 -1.39 -22.34 -2.98
CA THR A 647 -0.95 -22.82 -4.29
C THR A 647 -0.89 -21.65 -5.26
N LEU A 648 0.18 -21.55 -6.05
CA LEU A 648 0.43 -20.35 -6.87
C LEU A 648 -0.32 -20.37 -8.20
N LEU A 649 -0.57 -21.55 -8.77
CA LEU A 649 -1.11 -21.73 -10.13
C LEU A 649 -2.35 -22.64 -10.12
N PRO A 650 -3.51 -22.14 -9.66
CA PRO A 650 -4.78 -22.87 -9.70
C PRO A 650 -5.31 -23.03 -11.14
N PHE A 651 -5.89 -24.18 -11.45
CA PHE A 651 -6.46 -24.50 -12.76
C PHE A 651 -7.93 -24.06 -12.88
N SER A 652 -8.69 -24.06 -11.78
CA SER A 652 -10.06 -23.55 -11.71
C SER A 652 -10.13 -22.12 -12.25
N ARG A 653 -11.11 -21.84 -13.12
CA ARG A 653 -11.38 -20.50 -13.65
C ARG A 653 -12.80 -20.09 -13.30
N GLY A 654 -12.90 -18.91 -12.69
CA GLY A 654 -14.15 -18.27 -12.32
C GLY A 654 -14.59 -17.19 -13.30
N ASN A 655 -15.59 -16.40 -12.87
CA ASN A 655 -15.99 -15.18 -13.54
C ASN A 655 -16.51 -14.08 -12.59
N VAL A 656 -16.67 -12.87 -13.10
CA VAL A 656 -17.20 -11.69 -12.40
C VAL A 656 -18.06 -10.87 -13.35
N HIS A 657 -19.38 -10.83 -13.08
CA HIS A 657 -20.38 -10.16 -13.92
C HIS A 657 -21.29 -9.24 -13.12
N ILE A 658 -21.92 -8.27 -13.78
CA ILE A 658 -22.95 -7.42 -13.16
C ILE A 658 -24.23 -8.19 -12.78
N GLY A 659 -24.75 -7.94 -11.58
CA GLY A 659 -26.07 -8.42 -11.15
C GLY A 659 -27.22 -7.45 -11.47
N ASN A 660 -26.95 -6.20 -11.85
CA ASN A 660 -27.96 -5.21 -12.23
C ASN A 660 -27.46 -4.21 -13.29
N ALA A 661 -28.37 -3.47 -13.94
CA ALA A 661 -28.06 -2.60 -15.07
C ALA A 661 -27.50 -1.20 -14.74
N ASN A 662 -27.31 -0.88 -13.46
CA ASN A 662 -27.07 0.49 -12.97
C ASN A 662 -25.85 0.64 -12.04
N SER A 663 -25.35 -0.44 -11.44
CA SER A 663 -24.30 -0.40 -10.41
C SER A 663 -23.36 -1.60 -10.47
N THR A 664 -22.10 -1.38 -10.14
CA THR A 664 -21.09 -2.42 -9.91
C THR A 664 -21.16 -3.05 -8.51
N SER A 665 -21.99 -2.52 -7.61
CA SER A 665 -22.13 -3.00 -6.22
C SER A 665 -22.65 -4.44 -6.10
N ASP A 666 -23.51 -4.84 -7.04
CA ASP A 666 -24.28 -6.09 -6.96
C ASP A 666 -23.62 -7.19 -7.81
N ALA A 667 -22.28 -7.19 -7.84
CA ALA A 667 -21.49 -8.07 -8.69
C ALA A 667 -21.66 -9.55 -8.32
N LEU A 668 -21.88 -10.38 -9.33
CA LEU A 668 -21.84 -11.83 -9.25
C LEU A 668 -20.39 -12.29 -9.43
N ILE A 669 -19.64 -12.30 -8.32
CA ILE A 669 -18.23 -12.72 -8.29
C ILE A 669 -18.17 -14.21 -7.91
N ASP A 670 -17.65 -15.05 -8.80
CA ASP A 670 -17.49 -16.48 -8.56
C ASP A 670 -16.09 -16.96 -8.99
N PRO A 671 -15.09 -16.99 -8.08
CA PRO A 671 -13.76 -17.51 -8.38
C PRO A 671 -13.72 -19.03 -8.61
N LYS A 672 -14.80 -19.76 -8.28
CA LYS A 672 -14.91 -21.23 -8.38
C LYS A 672 -13.75 -21.98 -7.70
N TYR A 673 -13.37 -21.56 -6.48
CA TYR A 673 -12.27 -22.22 -5.75
C TYR A 673 -12.53 -23.73 -5.60
N MET A 674 -11.47 -24.55 -5.80
CA MET A 674 -11.52 -26.01 -5.68
C MET A 674 -12.50 -26.71 -6.64
N MET A 675 -12.86 -26.09 -7.77
CA MET A 675 -13.74 -26.68 -8.79
C MET A 675 -13.15 -27.94 -9.45
N LEU A 676 -11.82 -28.02 -9.49
CA LEU A 676 -11.07 -29.16 -10.02
C LEU A 676 -10.35 -29.90 -8.87
N ASP A 677 -10.29 -31.23 -8.96
CA ASP A 677 -9.63 -32.07 -7.94
C ASP A 677 -8.11 -31.82 -7.88
N ILE A 678 -7.47 -31.49 -9.00
CA ILE A 678 -6.07 -31.03 -9.04
C ILE A 678 -5.78 -29.89 -8.06
N ASP A 679 -6.66 -28.88 -7.98
CA ASP A 679 -6.46 -27.73 -7.09
C ASP A 679 -6.66 -28.13 -5.62
N THR A 680 -7.52 -29.10 -5.36
CA THR A 680 -7.77 -29.67 -4.02
C THR A 680 -6.56 -30.48 -3.55
N ASP A 681 -6.08 -31.41 -4.36
CA ASP A 681 -4.91 -32.24 -4.07
C ASP A 681 -3.64 -31.38 -3.93
N PHE A 682 -3.51 -30.32 -4.74
CA PHE A 682 -2.40 -29.38 -4.64
C PHE A 682 -2.38 -28.64 -3.29
N VAL A 683 -3.51 -28.11 -2.81
CA VAL A 683 -3.54 -27.42 -1.50
C VAL A 683 -3.43 -28.38 -0.31
N ILE A 684 -3.88 -29.64 -0.45
CA ILE A 684 -3.63 -30.70 0.55
C ILE A 684 -2.12 -30.96 0.69
N GLU A 685 -1.38 -31.13 -0.41
CA GLU A 685 0.07 -31.37 -0.34
C GLU A 685 0.88 -30.13 0.06
N THR A 686 0.47 -28.92 -0.32
CA THR A 686 1.04 -27.69 0.27
C THR A 686 0.80 -27.63 1.79
N SER A 687 -0.40 -28.00 2.27
CA SER A 687 -0.71 -28.06 3.70
C SER A 687 0.16 -29.08 4.44
N ARG A 688 0.40 -30.25 3.83
CA ARG A 688 1.32 -31.28 4.34
C ARG A 688 2.77 -30.79 4.38
N PHE A 689 3.23 -30.09 3.35
CA PHE A 689 4.59 -29.53 3.30
C PHE A 689 4.80 -28.42 4.34
N ALA A 690 3.82 -27.53 4.54
CA ALA A 690 3.87 -26.51 5.58
C ALA A 690 4.04 -27.13 6.98
N ARG A 691 3.20 -28.12 7.34
CA ARG A 691 3.34 -28.88 8.60
C ARG A 691 4.67 -29.64 8.70
N LYS A 692 5.14 -30.25 7.59
CA LYS A 692 6.44 -30.94 7.51
C LYS A 692 7.60 -29.99 7.84
N ALA A 693 7.54 -28.72 7.44
CA ALA A 693 8.57 -27.73 7.78
C ALA A 693 8.65 -27.46 9.29
N PHE A 694 7.53 -27.20 9.96
CA PHE A 694 7.51 -27.03 11.43
C PHE A 694 7.96 -28.29 12.19
N ASN A 695 7.76 -29.48 11.60
CA ASN A 695 8.24 -30.75 12.16
C ASN A 695 9.70 -31.10 11.75
N THR A 696 10.38 -30.28 10.94
CA THR A 696 11.75 -30.53 10.48
C THR A 696 12.79 -29.75 11.28
N ALA A 697 13.82 -30.45 11.76
CA ALA A 697 14.89 -29.86 12.57
C ALA A 697 15.78 -28.90 11.73
N PRO A 698 16.34 -27.83 12.33
CA PRO A 698 16.26 -27.45 13.75
C PRO A 698 14.97 -26.74 14.19
N LEU A 699 14.10 -26.26 13.28
CA LEU A 699 12.86 -25.55 13.64
C LEU A 699 11.98 -26.33 14.62
N SER A 700 11.84 -27.65 14.44
CA SER A 700 11.02 -28.50 15.32
C SER A 700 11.46 -28.54 16.79
N ILE A 701 12.68 -28.09 17.12
CA ILE A 701 13.12 -27.92 18.52
C ILE A 701 12.36 -26.76 19.20
N PHE A 702 11.89 -25.78 18.42
CA PHE A 702 11.21 -24.56 18.88
C PHE A 702 9.67 -24.68 18.82
N VAL A 703 9.14 -25.83 18.38
CA VAL A 703 7.71 -26.12 18.24
C VAL A 703 7.31 -27.10 19.34
N ALA A 704 6.22 -26.81 20.06
CA ALA A 704 5.70 -27.70 21.11
C ALA A 704 4.65 -28.67 20.54
N ALA A 705 3.66 -28.14 19.83
CA ALA A 705 2.57 -28.89 19.21
C ALA A 705 1.80 -28.04 18.20
N ASP A 706 1.30 -28.70 17.16
CA ASP A 706 0.21 -28.24 16.29
C ASP A 706 -0.96 -27.68 17.11
N THR A 707 -1.44 -26.50 16.72
CA THR A 707 -2.61 -25.85 17.34
C THR A 707 -3.78 -25.82 16.37
N THR A 708 -3.54 -25.50 15.09
CA THR A 708 -4.58 -25.43 14.05
C THR A 708 -3.97 -25.76 12.69
N PRO A 709 -4.41 -26.83 11.97
CA PRO A 709 -5.29 -27.89 12.46
C PRO A 709 -4.61 -28.71 13.56
N ALA A 710 -5.42 -29.44 14.33
CA ALA A 710 -4.92 -30.42 15.28
C ALA A 710 -4.11 -31.54 14.57
N ALA A 711 -3.15 -32.12 15.29
CA ALA A 711 -2.20 -33.11 14.75
C ALA A 711 -2.84 -34.40 14.20
N ASN A 712 -4.11 -34.68 14.52
CA ASN A 712 -4.83 -35.86 14.01
C ASN A 712 -5.35 -35.69 12.57
N VAL A 713 -5.45 -34.46 12.04
CA VAL A 713 -5.79 -34.21 10.63
C VAL A 713 -4.67 -34.78 9.76
N THR A 714 -4.88 -35.94 9.15
CA THR A 714 -3.78 -36.68 8.49
C THR A 714 -4.16 -37.20 7.11
N THR A 715 -5.39 -37.69 6.95
CA THR A 715 -5.96 -38.19 5.69
C THR A 715 -6.37 -37.04 4.76
N ASP A 716 -6.51 -37.33 3.47
CA ASP A 716 -6.86 -36.34 2.44
C ASP A 716 -8.20 -35.66 2.76
N ALA A 717 -9.21 -36.43 3.19
CA ALA A 717 -10.53 -35.93 3.55
C ALA A 717 -10.53 -35.05 4.82
N GLU A 718 -9.67 -35.33 5.80
CA GLU A 718 -9.50 -34.45 6.97
C GLU A 718 -8.84 -33.14 6.58
N TRP A 719 -7.83 -33.17 5.70
CA TRP A 719 -7.20 -31.97 5.16
C TRP A 719 -8.18 -31.16 4.30
N GLU A 720 -8.93 -31.78 3.41
CA GLU A 720 -9.97 -31.14 2.60
C GLU A 720 -11.02 -30.45 3.49
N SER A 721 -11.49 -31.13 4.54
CA SER A 721 -12.44 -30.59 5.50
C SER A 721 -11.87 -29.40 6.30
N TYR A 722 -10.61 -29.48 6.71
CA TYR A 722 -9.91 -28.34 7.34
C TYR A 722 -9.79 -27.15 6.39
N ILE A 723 -9.34 -27.40 5.16
CA ILE A 723 -9.10 -26.38 4.14
C ILE A 723 -10.42 -25.66 3.82
N LYS A 724 -11.48 -26.40 3.52
CA LYS A 724 -12.82 -25.86 3.18
C LYS A 724 -13.51 -25.15 4.36
N SER A 725 -13.09 -25.37 5.60
CA SER A 725 -13.62 -24.68 6.78
C SER A 725 -12.79 -23.48 7.25
N THR A 726 -11.59 -23.25 6.70
CA THR A 726 -10.67 -22.19 7.14
C THR A 726 -10.13 -21.27 6.05
N TYR A 727 -10.27 -21.63 4.77
CA TYR A 727 -9.66 -20.86 3.68
C TYR A 727 -10.24 -19.46 3.51
N ARG A 728 -9.42 -18.60 2.91
CA ARG A 728 -9.80 -17.29 2.37
C ARG A 728 -9.35 -17.14 0.91
N SER A 729 -9.91 -16.15 0.23
CA SER A 729 -9.28 -15.53 -0.95
C SER A 729 -7.87 -15.08 -0.60
N ASN A 730 -6.91 -15.25 -1.51
CA ASN A 730 -5.58 -14.64 -1.36
C ASN A 730 -5.55 -13.16 -1.79
N PHE A 731 -6.66 -12.64 -2.32
CA PHE A 731 -6.82 -11.28 -2.85
C PHE A 731 -5.95 -11.01 -4.09
N HIS A 732 -5.60 -12.05 -4.85
CA HIS A 732 -4.80 -12.01 -6.07
C HIS A 732 -5.65 -12.24 -7.34
N SER A 733 -6.86 -11.67 -7.35
CA SER A 733 -7.80 -11.74 -8.49
C SER A 733 -7.24 -11.09 -9.76
N ILE A 734 -7.19 -11.85 -10.85
CA ILE A 734 -6.69 -11.44 -12.18
C ILE A 734 -7.56 -12.03 -13.32
N GLY A 735 -7.24 -11.71 -14.59
CA GLY A 735 -7.70 -12.44 -15.78
C GLY A 735 -9.07 -12.06 -16.34
N SER A 736 -9.92 -11.38 -15.56
CA SER A 736 -11.27 -10.95 -15.96
C SER A 736 -11.35 -9.96 -17.13
N THR A 737 -10.21 -9.40 -17.56
CA THR A 737 -10.06 -8.61 -18.79
C THR A 737 -8.76 -9.00 -19.50
N ALA A 738 -8.45 -10.30 -19.59
CA ALA A 738 -7.14 -10.81 -19.97
C ALA A 738 -6.55 -10.21 -21.26
N MET A 739 -5.26 -9.89 -21.21
CA MET A 739 -4.43 -9.54 -22.35
C MET A 739 -4.03 -10.81 -23.10
N MET A 740 -4.69 -11.06 -24.23
CA MET A 740 -4.46 -12.19 -25.14
C MET A 740 -4.98 -11.81 -26.54
N PRO A 741 -4.55 -12.47 -27.62
CA PRO A 741 -5.21 -12.33 -28.91
C PRO A 741 -6.73 -12.62 -28.81
N ARG A 742 -7.59 -11.73 -29.34
CA ARG A 742 -9.06 -11.87 -29.28
C ARG A 742 -9.58 -13.25 -29.71
N ALA A 743 -8.96 -13.86 -30.72
CA ALA A 743 -9.31 -15.20 -31.23
C ALA A 743 -9.12 -16.34 -30.19
N LYS A 744 -8.31 -16.09 -29.15
CA LYS A 744 -8.04 -16.97 -28.00
C LYS A 744 -8.86 -16.60 -26.75
N GLY A 745 -9.81 -15.67 -26.86
CA GLY A 745 -10.64 -15.20 -25.75
C GLY A 745 -10.14 -13.95 -25.02
N GLY A 746 -9.12 -13.27 -25.52
CA GLY A 746 -8.63 -12.02 -24.90
C GLY A 746 -9.60 -10.85 -25.02
N VAL A 747 -9.59 -10.00 -23.99
CA VAL A 747 -10.41 -8.76 -23.89
C VAL A 747 -9.62 -7.53 -24.32
N VAL A 748 -8.31 -7.50 -24.04
CA VAL A 748 -7.40 -6.43 -24.48
C VAL A 748 -6.25 -6.97 -25.33
N ASP A 749 -5.73 -6.12 -26.22
CA ASP A 749 -4.53 -6.40 -27.01
C ASP A 749 -3.22 -6.15 -26.22
N SER A 750 -2.06 -6.36 -26.86
CA SER A 750 -0.73 -6.15 -26.27
C SER A 750 -0.37 -4.69 -25.97
N THR A 751 -1.24 -3.72 -26.31
CA THR A 751 -1.18 -2.32 -25.87
C THR A 751 -2.21 -2.00 -24.78
N ALA A 752 -2.84 -3.06 -24.23
CA ALA A 752 -3.92 -3.06 -23.26
C ALA A 752 -5.22 -2.37 -23.73
N LYS A 753 -5.41 -2.22 -25.06
CA LYS A 753 -6.60 -1.61 -25.66
C LYS A 753 -7.73 -2.63 -25.82
N VAL A 754 -8.96 -2.24 -25.45
CA VAL A 754 -10.13 -3.12 -25.45
C VAL A 754 -10.57 -3.40 -26.88
N TYR A 755 -10.63 -4.68 -27.25
CA TYR A 755 -10.97 -5.10 -28.61
C TYR A 755 -12.33 -4.57 -29.07
N GLY A 756 -12.37 -4.01 -30.28
CA GLY A 756 -13.58 -3.42 -30.84
C GLY A 756 -13.87 -1.99 -30.40
N THR A 757 -13.05 -1.41 -29.51
CA THR A 757 -13.07 0.03 -29.18
C THR A 757 -11.94 0.77 -29.89
N ALA A 758 -12.09 2.09 -30.07
CA ALA A 758 -11.03 2.94 -30.63
C ALA A 758 -10.03 3.44 -29.57
N ASN A 759 -10.52 3.71 -28.35
CA ASN A 759 -9.84 4.56 -27.36
C ASN A 759 -10.14 4.18 -25.89
N VAL A 760 -10.49 2.92 -25.62
CA VAL A 760 -10.66 2.40 -24.25
C VAL A 760 -9.57 1.38 -23.95
N ARG A 761 -8.94 1.49 -22.78
CA ARG A 761 -7.95 0.53 -22.29
C ARG A 761 -8.34 -0.01 -20.92
N VAL A 762 -7.81 -1.18 -20.55
CA VAL A 762 -7.79 -1.64 -19.16
C VAL A 762 -6.34 -1.77 -18.73
N VAL A 763 -5.96 -1.23 -17.57
CA VAL A 763 -4.61 -1.35 -17.01
C VAL A 763 -4.73 -1.55 -15.50
N ASP A 764 -4.98 -2.80 -15.10
CA ASP A 764 -4.93 -3.29 -13.72
C ASP A 764 -4.78 -4.82 -13.72
N ALA A 765 -4.96 -5.47 -12.57
CA ALA A 765 -4.86 -6.91 -12.39
C ALA A 765 -5.71 -7.76 -13.36
N GLY A 766 -6.83 -7.24 -13.86
CA GLY A 766 -7.69 -7.95 -14.81
C GLY A 766 -6.98 -8.35 -16.11
N VAL A 767 -5.90 -7.66 -16.51
CA VAL A 767 -5.21 -7.93 -17.78
C VAL A 767 -4.18 -9.06 -17.72
N LEU A 768 -3.75 -9.50 -16.53
CA LEU A 768 -2.80 -10.61 -16.41
C LEU A 768 -3.51 -11.90 -16.88
N PRO A 769 -3.03 -12.59 -17.94
CA PRO A 769 -3.72 -13.75 -18.49
C PRO A 769 -3.56 -15.01 -17.62
N PHE A 770 -2.44 -15.09 -16.90
CA PHE A 770 -2.09 -16.17 -15.97
C PHE A 770 -1.59 -15.60 -14.66
N GLN A 771 -1.80 -16.38 -13.59
CA GLN A 771 -1.34 -16.05 -12.26
C GLN A 771 0.19 -16.06 -12.18
N VAL A 772 0.76 -15.20 -11.33
CA VAL A 772 2.21 -15.09 -11.11
C VAL A 772 2.64 -15.70 -9.79
N CYS A 773 3.91 -16.12 -9.70
CA CYS A 773 4.47 -16.73 -8.49
C CYS A 773 4.74 -15.73 -7.35
N GLY A 774 4.85 -14.43 -7.64
CA GLY A 774 5.12 -13.39 -6.66
C GLY A 774 3.93 -12.47 -6.35
N HIS A 775 4.20 -11.41 -5.58
CA HIS A 775 3.18 -10.50 -5.07
C HIS A 775 2.79 -9.47 -6.13
N LEU A 776 1.52 -9.48 -6.53
CA LEU A 776 1.03 -8.80 -7.74
C LEU A 776 1.54 -7.37 -7.93
N VAL A 777 1.63 -6.56 -6.87
CA VAL A 777 1.97 -5.14 -6.97
C VAL A 777 3.25 -4.87 -7.76
N ALA A 778 4.30 -5.67 -7.59
CA ALA A 778 5.56 -5.49 -8.32
C ALA A 778 5.34 -5.57 -9.84
N THR A 779 4.61 -6.60 -10.27
CA THR A 779 4.26 -6.86 -11.68
C THR A 779 3.24 -5.85 -12.21
N LEU A 780 2.25 -5.45 -11.40
CA LEU A 780 1.24 -4.44 -11.78
C LEU A 780 1.82 -3.05 -12.01
N TYR A 781 2.87 -2.67 -11.26
CA TYR A 781 3.63 -1.45 -11.54
C TYR A 781 4.42 -1.58 -12.85
N ALA A 782 5.12 -2.70 -13.09
CA ALA A 782 5.88 -2.92 -14.32
C ALA A 782 5.00 -2.96 -15.59
N VAL A 783 3.84 -3.61 -15.52
CA VAL A 783 2.83 -3.64 -16.58
C VAL A 783 2.33 -2.22 -16.89
N ALA A 784 1.96 -1.44 -15.87
CA ALA A 784 1.46 -0.08 -16.06
C ALA A 784 2.54 0.88 -16.58
N GLU A 785 3.79 0.76 -16.10
CA GLU A 785 4.95 1.52 -16.60
C GLU A 785 5.21 1.28 -18.10
N LYS A 786 4.96 0.06 -18.57
CA LYS A 786 5.13 -0.35 -19.98
C LYS A 786 3.96 0.11 -20.85
N VAL A 787 2.71 -0.04 -20.39
CA VAL A 787 1.53 0.45 -21.11
C VAL A 787 1.52 1.98 -21.18
N ALA A 788 2.02 2.69 -20.17
CA ALA A 788 2.16 4.14 -20.23
C ALA A 788 3.05 4.60 -21.40
N ASP A 789 4.17 3.92 -21.62
CA ASP A 789 5.08 4.27 -22.73
C ASP A 789 4.50 3.80 -24.08
N ALA A 790 3.67 2.77 -24.13
CA ALA A 790 2.90 2.39 -25.32
C ALA A 790 1.84 3.45 -25.68
N ILE A 791 1.05 3.94 -24.71
CA ILE A 791 0.08 5.03 -24.92
C ILE A 791 0.79 6.29 -25.45
N LYS A 792 1.96 6.64 -24.91
CA LYS A 792 2.79 7.76 -25.39
C LYS A 792 3.32 7.57 -26.82
N ALA A 793 3.53 6.33 -27.27
CA ALA A 793 4.05 6.03 -28.60
C ALA A 793 2.96 6.03 -29.70
N GLU A 794 1.68 6.07 -29.31
CA GLU A 794 0.52 6.22 -30.20
C GLU A 794 0.04 7.69 -30.33
N GLN A 795 0.89 8.66 -29.97
CA GLN A 795 0.58 10.11 -29.92
C GLN A 795 1.51 10.94 -30.80
#